data_AF-A0A9W8XHB4-F1
#
_entry.id   AF-A0A9W8XHB4-F1
#
_cell.length_a   1.000
_cell.length_b   1.000
_cell.length_c   1.000
_cell.angle_alpha   90.00
_cell.angle_beta   90.00
_cell.angle_gamma   90.00
#
_symmetry.space_group_name_H-M   'P 1'
#
loop_
_entity.id
_entity.type
_entity.pdbx_description
1 polymer ?
#
loop_
_entity_poly.entity_id
_entity_poly.type
_entity_poly.pdbx_seq_one_letter_code
_entity_poly.pdbx_strand_id
1 'polypeptide(L)'
;MPQQAPNQPRPYPGNNYLPNGAAPSGPVPGAVPLLPNQGRVIQQGSARVLCVADVRGNLQSLNQLAADARANYIIHTGDFGFYDDKSLDRIAEKTLKHVAQYSPLLSDAVKRSIASAPPQPSIKERFQREHLPLSELPLFLNKQYTLNVPVYTVWGACEDVQVLEKLRSGEYKIDNLHIIDEAHSRLLDVGGVKLRLLGLGGAVVMHKLFDNGEGRTTIAGGQGTMWTTLLQMGELVDTANRVYDPTETRIFVTHASPAREGLLNQLSVTLKADFSISAGLHFRYGSSYNEFSVNPTLDHYRGKLAASKTSFNDVWDTVKSEVEPAVSDSEAQQRLLQLALDIVGKMPTVANGGNPFGGPAPGPQSGVIDESAFKNMWNFNLADAAYGWLVLDIDNGRIGTEMRAQGFNFAHRGTKPVTQAQGGQAAAPAPATATAPVAAPSPAAQPSPAQARPSAPPSAPQARSAATPPVPQQQQNIKPTQPARTGPSPAAATPKEPIKPATPQPSGSNGPANAAAEKAIPSEVKPNGTAAPEKTASPAPREPREPREQPERKDSKALFIQYVKDEEEAKGLLAEEDKAKVEKIEKIKHFFVAHFATQQEMFGALNRIPAEIRNNKGPDKPSVKVYREPTGQRNYGAGTWQGSNRGGAQGGYRSGGASDSEGGRGGRGRGGSYRGSDRGDRGGQRGRGRGRGGFNRGGQGEGAAASTGGES
;
A
#
# COMPACT_ATOMS: atom_id res chain seq x y z
N MET A 1 29.88 -56.16 7.29
CA MET A 1 29.14 -55.54 6.17
C MET A 1 27.64 -55.57 6.49
N PRO A 2 27.06 -54.54 7.11
CA PRO A 2 25.60 -54.43 7.24
C PRO A 2 25.00 -53.83 5.95
N GLN A 3 23.89 -54.41 5.48
CA GLN A 3 23.17 -53.93 4.29
C GLN A 3 22.36 -52.66 4.60
N GLN A 4 22.29 -51.72 3.65
CA GLN A 4 21.44 -50.54 3.74
C GLN A 4 19.97 -50.91 3.49
N ALA A 5 19.07 -50.34 4.29
CA ALA A 5 17.63 -50.35 4.01
C ALA A 5 17.29 -49.27 2.95
N PRO A 6 16.35 -49.52 2.02
CA PRO A 6 16.02 -48.58 0.96
C PRO A 6 15.19 -47.41 1.48
N ASN A 7 15.67 -46.18 1.21
CA ASN A 7 14.97 -44.95 1.56
C ASN A 7 13.98 -44.56 0.45
N GLN A 8 12.74 -45.06 0.50
CA GLN A 8 11.66 -44.58 -0.38
C GLN A 8 10.92 -43.39 0.28
N PRO A 9 10.86 -42.22 -0.37
CA PRO A 9 10.04 -41.11 0.11
C PRO A 9 8.56 -41.45 -0.05
N ARG A 10 7.76 -41.19 0.99
CA ARG A 10 6.30 -41.39 0.94
C ARG A 10 5.66 -40.41 -0.07
N PRO A 11 4.80 -40.86 -0.98
CA PRO A 11 4.01 -39.96 -1.80
C PRO A 11 2.99 -39.23 -0.92
N TYR A 12 3.04 -37.89 -0.92
CA TYR A 12 1.97 -37.05 -0.38
C TYR A 12 0.86 -36.91 -1.44
N PRO A 13 -0.42 -36.77 -1.03
CA PRO A 13 -1.52 -36.62 -1.97
C PRO A 13 -1.34 -35.35 -2.83
N GLY A 14 -1.65 -35.48 -4.12
CA GLY A 14 -1.28 -34.52 -5.15
C GLY A 14 -2.00 -33.16 -5.07
N ASN A 15 -1.45 -32.20 -5.82
CA ASN A 15 -1.96 -30.83 -5.96
C ASN A 15 -3.45 -30.81 -6.29
N ASN A 16 -4.26 -30.35 -5.32
CA ASN A 16 -5.62 -29.88 -5.55
C ASN A 16 -5.67 -28.34 -5.61
N TYR A 17 -4.60 -27.71 -6.12
CA TYR A 17 -4.54 -26.26 -6.33
C TYR A 17 -5.21 -25.93 -7.67
N LEU A 18 -6.46 -25.48 -7.61
CA LEU A 18 -7.14 -24.89 -8.76
C LEU A 18 -6.70 -23.42 -8.88
N PRO A 19 -6.13 -22.99 -10.03
CA PRO A 19 -5.78 -21.58 -10.22
C PRO A 19 -7.04 -20.70 -10.16
N ASN A 20 -6.93 -19.54 -9.52
CA ASN A 20 -8.07 -18.65 -9.26
C ASN A 20 -8.75 -18.24 -10.59
N GLY A 21 -10.07 -18.46 -10.68
CA GLY A 21 -10.86 -18.10 -11.85
C GLY A 21 -10.79 -19.08 -13.04
N ALA A 22 -10.21 -20.27 -12.88
CA ALA A 22 -10.20 -21.30 -13.92
C ALA A 22 -11.43 -22.22 -13.86
N ALA A 23 -12.44 -21.92 -14.69
CA ALA A 23 -13.23 -22.98 -15.31
C ALA A 23 -12.31 -23.76 -16.29
N PRO A 24 -12.61 -25.02 -16.66
CA PRO A 24 -11.83 -25.77 -17.64
C PRO A 24 -12.09 -25.26 -19.07
N SER A 25 -11.68 -24.02 -19.35
CA SER A 25 -11.57 -23.46 -20.69
C SER A 25 -10.19 -23.77 -21.25
N GLY A 26 -10.13 -24.42 -22.41
CA GLY A 26 -8.89 -24.61 -23.16
C GLY A 26 -8.24 -23.28 -23.59
N PRO A 27 -7.10 -23.32 -24.29
CA PRO A 27 -6.47 -22.12 -24.84
C PRO A 27 -7.47 -21.33 -25.68
N VAL A 28 -7.51 -20.01 -25.48
CA VAL A 28 -8.41 -19.12 -26.21
C VAL A 28 -8.10 -19.24 -27.71
N PRO A 29 -9.11 -19.42 -28.59
CA PRO A 29 -8.88 -19.43 -30.04
C PRO A 29 -8.14 -18.16 -30.48
N GLY A 30 -6.98 -18.33 -31.12
CA GLY A 30 -6.08 -17.21 -31.48
C GLY A 30 -4.93 -16.94 -30.49
N ALA A 31 -4.76 -17.72 -29.42
CA ALA A 31 -3.57 -17.66 -28.58
C ALA A 31 -2.31 -18.08 -29.36
N VAL A 32 -1.54 -17.10 -29.85
CA VAL A 32 -0.28 -17.31 -30.56
C VAL A 32 0.86 -17.47 -29.53
N PRO A 33 1.65 -18.56 -29.55
CA PRO A 33 2.85 -18.68 -28.73
C PRO A 33 3.79 -17.51 -29.00
N LEU A 34 4.19 -16.81 -27.93
CA LEU A 34 4.95 -15.56 -28.07
C LEU A 34 6.27 -15.77 -28.80
N LEU A 35 6.53 -14.92 -29.81
CA LEU A 35 7.83 -14.82 -30.46
C LEU A 35 8.92 -14.52 -29.41
N PRO A 36 10.18 -14.98 -29.61
CA PRO A 36 11.26 -14.85 -28.62
C PRO A 36 11.51 -13.43 -28.07
N ASN A 37 11.10 -12.40 -28.82
CA ASN A 37 11.37 -11.00 -28.53
C ASN A 37 10.50 -10.36 -27.43
N GLN A 38 9.53 -11.06 -26.83
CA GLN A 38 8.74 -10.54 -25.68
C GLN A 38 9.42 -10.75 -24.30
N GLY A 39 10.75 -10.82 -24.26
CA GLY A 39 11.52 -10.85 -23.01
C GLY A 39 11.32 -12.10 -22.16
N ARG A 40 11.23 -13.28 -22.81
CA ARG A 40 11.40 -14.56 -22.12
C ARG A 40 12.87 -14.74 -21.74
N VAL A 41 13.14 -14.90 -20.46
CA VAL A 41 14.46 -15.32 -19.96
C VAL A 41 14.39 -16.79 -19.56
N ILE A 42 15.43 -17.57 -19.86
CA ILE A 42 15.54 -18.98 -19.51
C ILE A 42 16.82 -19.19 -18.70
N GLN A 43 16.70 -19.66 -17.46
CA GLN A 43 17.82 -20.08 -16.62
C GLN A 43 17.61 -21.54 -16.19
N GLN A 44 18.60 -22.39 -16.48
CA GLN A 44 18.63 -23.76 -15.98
C GLN A 44 19.16 -23.80 -14.54
N GLY A 45 18.50 -24.58 -13.67
CA GLY A 45 18.83 -24.69 -12.26
C GLY A 45 18.10 -23.68 -11.36
N SER A 46 18.37 -23.75 -10.06
CA SER A 46 17.77 -22.90 -9.02
C SER A 46 18.03 -21.41 -9.28
N ALA A 47 17.06 -20.56 -8.97
CA ALA A 47 17.16 -19.11 -9.12
C ALA A 47 16.60 -18.37 -7.90
N ARG A 48 17.19 -17.22 -7.56
CA ARG A 48 16.71 -16.33 -6.50
C ARG A 48 16.22 -15.02 -7.11
N VAL A 49 14.97 -14.67 -6.87
CA VAL A 49 14.38 -13.40 -7.33
C VAL A 49 14.21 -12.49 -6.13
N LEU A 50 14.92 -11.37 -6.11
CA LEU A 50 14.80 -10.34 -5.09
C LEU A 50 13.58 -9.45 -5.37
N CYS A 51 12.70 -9.30 -4.40
CA CYS A 51 11.52 -8.44 -4.47
C CYS A 51 11.69 -7.27 -3.49
N VAL A 52 11.71 -6.05 -4.03
CA VAL A 52 11.95 -4.80 -3.30
C VAL A 52 10.97 -3.69 -3.72
N ALA A 53 10.76 -2.70 -2.88
CA ALA A 53 9.93 -1.53 -3.15
C ALA A 53 10.69 -0.25 -2.77
N ASP A 54 10.26 0.89 -3.30
CA ASP A 54 10.61 2.20 -2.76
C ASP A 54 12.13 2.48 -2.70
N VAL A 55 12.91 2.13 -3.75
CA VAL A 55 14.34 2.50 -3.79
C VAL A 55 14.60 4.01 -3.96
N ARG A 56 13.56 4.78 -4.35
CA ARG A 56 13.50 6.25 -4.29
C ARG A 56 14.73 6.94 -4.90
N GLY A 57 15.18 6.43 -6.05
CA GLY A 57 16.30 6.97 -6.81
C GLY A 57 17.70 6.55 -6.37
N ASN A 58 17.87 5.80 -5.27
CA ASN A 58 19.14 5.17 -4.91
C ASN A 58 19.29 3.84 -5.67
N LEU A 59 19.54 3.94 -6.97
CA LEU A 59 19.58 2.82 -7.90
C LEU A 59 20.82 1.95 -7.71
N GLN A 60 21.95 2.51 -7.28
CA GLN A 60 23.15 1.74 -6.93
C GLN A 60 22.87 0.73 -5.81
N SER A 61 21.95 1.04 -4.87
CA SER A 61 21.58 0.09 -3.82
C SER A 61 21.08 -1.24 -4.37
N LEU A 62 20.37 -1.26 -5.51
CA LEU A 62 19.86 -2.50 -6.13
C LEU A 62 20.97 -3.53 -6.38
N ASN A 63 22.16 -3.09 -6.76
CA ASN A 63 23.32 -3.97 -6.96
C ASN A 63 23.82 -4.58 -5.64
N GLN A 64 23.84 -3.80 -4.55
CA GLN A 64 24.20 -4.29 -3.21
C GLN A 64 23.14 -5.25 -2.67
N LEU A 65 21.85 -4.89 -2.77
CA LEU A 65 20.74 -5.73 -2.31
C LEU A 65 20.72 -7.07 -3.07
N ALA A 66 20.96 -7.05 -4.40
CA ALA A 66 21.09 -8.27 -5.20
C ALA A 66 22.27 -9.15 -4.76
N ALA A 67 23.43 -8.55 -4.48
CA ALA A 67 24.60 -9.29 -4.00
C ALA A 67 24.35 -9.93 -2.62
N ASP A 68 23.81 -9.17 -1.67
CA ASP A 68 23.51 -9.66 -0.32
C ASP A 68 22.42 -10.75 -0.31
N ALA A 69 21.39 -10.61 -1.14
CA ALA A 69 20.33 -11.60 -1.32
C ALA A 69 20.77 -12.83 -2.16
N ARG A 70 21.91 -12.73 -2.84
CA ARG A 70 22.42 -13.66 -3.87
C ARG A 70 21.41 -13.88 -5.00
N ALA A 71 20.79 -12.79 -5.45
CA ALA A 71 19.71 -12.80 -6.43
C ALA A 71 20.24 -12.87 -7.87
N ASN A 72 19.50 -13.56 -8.74
CA ASN A 72 19.72 -13.60 -10.19
C ASN A 72 18.88 -12.55 -10.93
N TYR A 73 17.78 -12.10 -10.32
CA TYR A 73 16.82 -11.14 -10.88
C TYR A 73 16.27 -10.25 -9.77
N ILE A 74 15.79 -9.07 -10.12
CA ILE A 74 15.01 -8.20 -9.23
C ILE A 74 13.60 -7.99 -9.81
N ILE A 75 12.58 -8.06 -8.96
CA ILE A 75 11.25 -7.49 -9.19
C ILE A 75 11.09 -6.28 -8.27
N HIS A 76 10.69 -5.14 -8.82
CA HIS A 76 10.54 -3.89 -8.08
C HIS A 76 9.13 -3.29 -8.25
N THR A 77 8.49 -2.91 -7.13
CA THR A 77 7.07 -2.52 -7.08
C THR A 77 6.83 -1.00 -7.11
N GLY A 78 7.64 -0.24 -7.84
CA GLY A 78 7.46 1.22 -8.00
C GLY A 78 8.10 2.08 -6.91
N ASP A 79 8.06 3.40 -7.12
CA ASP A 79 8.89 4.42 -6.45
C ASP A 79 10.38 4.14 -6.73
N PHE A 80 10.70 3.89 -8.01
CA PHE A 80 12.06 3.57 -8.47
C PHE A 80 12.97 4.80 -8.45
N GLY A 81 12.41 5.98 -8.70
CA GLY A 81 13.12 7.22 -8.96
C GLY A 81 13.30 7.47 -10.45
N PHE A 82 12.24 7.32 -11.26
CA PHE A 82 12.18 7.79 -12.64
C PHE A 82 12.17 9.32 -12.68
N TYR A 83 13.35 9.92 -12.47
CA TYR A 83 13.60 11.35 -12.53
C TYR A 83 14.86 11.64 -13.36
N ASP A 84 14.75 12.52 -14.35
CA ASP A 84 15.87 13.04 -15.15
C ASP A 84 16.26 14.45 -14.68
N ASP A 85 17.34 15.02 -15.24
CA ASP A 85 17.85 16.35 -14.85
C ASP A 85 16.82 17.47 -15.00
N LYS A 86 15.76 17.26 -15.81
CA LYS A 86 14.67 18.21 -16.05
C LYS A 86 13.44 17.93 -15.17
N SER A 87 13.40 16.80 -14.45
CA SER A 87 12.28 16.46 -13.56
C SER A 87 12.12 17.44 -12.40
N LEU A 88 13.21 18.03 -11.90
CA LEU A 88 13.16 19.04 -10.85
C LEU A 88 12.39 20.31 -11.29
N ASP A 89 12.41 20.64 -12.59
CA ASP A 89 11.65 21.76 -13.12
C ASP A 89 10.14 21.40 -13.22
N ARG A 90 9.80 20.15 -13.56
CA ARG A 90 8.43 19.65 -13.74
C ARG A 90 7.69 19.28 -12.45
N ILE A 91 8.38 18.81 -11.41
CA ILE A 91 7.74 18.31 -10.17
C ILE A 91 7.02 19.44 -9.41
N ALA A 92 5.79 19.20 -8.93
CA ALA A 92 5.10 20.18 -8.07
C ALA A 92 5.75 20.29 -6.69
N GLU A 93 5.68 21.49 -6.10
CA GLU A 93 6.32 21.81 -4.82
C GLU A 93 5.88 20.89 -3.66
N LYS A 94 4.59 20.52 -3.61
CA LYS A 94 4.04 19.56 -2.63
C LYS A 94 4.68 18.17 -2.79
N THR A 95 4.80 17.71 -4.03
CA THR A 95 5.40 16.42 -4.37
C THR A 95 6.90 16.41 -4.08
N LEU A 96 7.61 17.50 -4.43
CA LEU A 96 9.03 17.68 -4.13
C LEU A 96 9.32 17.62 -2.62
N LYS A 97 8.48 18.25 -1.78
CA LYS A 97 8.57 18.11 -0.32
C LYS A 97 8.43 16.65 0.14
N HIS A 98 7.49 15.90 -0.42
CA HIS A 98 7.25 14.50 -0.08
C HIS A 98 8.43 13.60 -0.51
N VAL A 99 8.88 13.72 -1.76
CA VAL A 99 10.04 12.99 -2.30
C VAL A 99 11.29 13.29 -1.47
N ALA A 100 11.56 14.57 -1.17
CA ALA A 100 12.71 14.97 -0.37
C ALA A 100 12.65 14.42 1.07
N GLN A 101 11.47 14.40 1.70
CA GLN A 101 11.27 13.87 3.05
C GLN A 101 11.71 12.40 3.17
N TYR A 102 11.43 11.58 2.15
CA TYR A 102 11.74 10.14 2.16
C TYR A 102 12.97 9.75 1.32
N SER A 103 13.61 10.70 0.62
CA SER A 103 14.75 10.40 -0.27
C SER A 103 15.94 9.79 0.48
N PRO A 104 16.45 8.61 0.10
CA PRO A 104 17.69 8.05 0.64
C PRO A 104 18.94 8.86 0.22
N LEU A 105 18.84 9.69 -0.83
CA LEU A 105 19.94 10.50 -1.35
C LEU A 105 20.18 11.80 -0.57
N LEU A 106 19.22 12.22 0.28
CA LEU A 106 19.33 13.45 1.07
C LEU A 106 19.71 13.17 2.53
N SER A 107 20.65 13.96 3.06
CA SER A 107 21.01 13.93 4.47
C SER A 107 19.86 14.46 5.36
N ASP A 108 19.79 13.97 6.60
CA ASP A 108 18.77 14.41 7.57
C ASP A 108 18.78 15.92 7.85
N ALA A 109 19.94 16.57 7.70
CA ALA A 109 20.06 18.02 7.81
C ALA A 109 19.31 18.74 6.68
N VAL A 110 19.50 18.29 5.44
CA VAL A 110 18.80 18.82 4.25
C VAL A 110 17.30 18.52 4.34
N LYS A 111 16.92 17.29 4.70
CA LYS A 111 15.51 16.90 4.93
C LYS A 111 14.80 17.81 5.93
N ARG A 112 15.43 18.05 7.09
CA ARG A 112 14.89 18.99 8.10
C ARG A 112 14.80 20.41 7.56
N SER A 113 15.80 20.89 6.83
CA SER A 113 15.79 22.23 6.24
C SER A 113 14.63 22.41 5.25
N ILE A 114 14.40 21.43 4.37
CA ILE A 114 13.28 21.39 3.41
C ILE A 114 11.93 21.32 4.13
N ALA A 115 11.79 20.46 5.14
CA ALA A 115 10.56 20.33 5.92
C ALA A 115 10.20 21.62 6.69
N SER A 116 11.20 22.34 7.19
CA SER A 116 11.03 23.64 7.85
C SER A 116 10.92 24.84 6.90
N ALA A 117 11.08 24.64 5.58
CA ALA A 117 11.11 25.73 4.62
C ALA A 117 9.71 26.40 4.48
N PRO A 118 9.61 27.73 4.68
CA PRO A 118 8.37 28.47 4.45
C PRO A 118 7.95 28.38 2.97
N PRO A 119 6.68 28.68 2.63
CA PRO A 119 6.16 28.51 1.27
C PRO A 119 6.85 29.33 0.18
N GLN A 120 7.59 30.38 0.53
CA GLN A 120 8.31 31.28 -0.37
C GLN A 120 9.66 31.71 0.25
N PRO A 121 10.74 31.90 -0.54
CA PRO A 121 10.88 31.39 -1.92
C PRO A 121 10.76 29.86 -1.97
N SER A 122 10.49 29.31 -3.15
CA SER A 122 10.33 27.87 -3.36
C SER A 122 11.61 27.09 -3.00
N ILE A 123 11.46 25.79 -2.78
CA ILE A 123 12.58 24.86 -2.57
C ILE A 123 13.53 24.87 -3.77
N LYS A 124 12.98 24.95 -4.99
CA LYS A 124 13.75 24.99 -6.25
C LYS A 124 14.65 26.22 -6.37
N GLU A 125 14.26 27.33 -5.74
CA GLU A 125 15.05 28.57 -5.69
C GLU A 125 15.98 28.61 -4.46
N ARG A 126 15.55 28.02 -3.35
CA ARG A 126 16.25 28.02 -2.05
C ARG A 126 17.47 27.10 -2.03
N PHE A 127 17.40 25.97 -2.72
CA PHE A 127 18.46 24.97 -2.76
C PHE A 127 19.00 24.84 -4.18
N GLN A 128 20.33 24.75 -4.31
CA GLN A 128 20.97 24.45 -5.60
C GLN A 128 20.55 23.05 -6.07
N ARG A 129 20.45 22.85 -7.39
CA ARG A 129 19.96 21.59 -7.99
C ARG A 129 20.80 20.39 -7.57
N GLU A 130 22.11 20.61 -7.44
CA GLU A 130 23.13 19.64 -7.03
C GLU A 130 22.93 19.16 -5.58
N HIS A 131 22.24 19.96 -4.75
CA HIS A 131 21.86 19.62 -3.38
C HIS A 131 20.45 19.01 -3.26
N LEU A 132 19.74 18.84 -4.38
CA LEU A 132 18.44 18.18 -4.49
C LEU A 132 18.43 17.01 -5.51
N PRO A 133 19.34 16.03 -5.42
CA PRO A 133 19.28 14.84 -6.27
C PRO A 133 17.96 14.08 -6.05
N LEU A 134 17.13 14.02 -7.08
CA LEU A 134 15.88 13.24 -7.08
C LEU A 134 16.12 11.77 -7.39
N SER A 135 17.17 11.46 -8.16
CA SER A 135 17.54 10.10 -8.54
C SER A 135 18.97 10.02 -9.08
N GLU A 136 19.56 8.83 -8.99
CA GLU A 136 20.79 8.45 -9.68
C GLU A 136 20.54 8.05 -11.15
N LEU A 137 19.29 8.01 -11.63
CA LEU A 137 18.93 7.62 -13.00
C LEU A 137 19.77 8.27 -14.12
N PRO A 138 20.13 9.58 -14.08
CA PRO A 138 21.02 10.17 -15.09
C PRO A 138 22.40 9.48 -15.19
N LEU A 139 22.90 8.93 -14.09
CA LEU A 139 24.18 8.22 -13.97
C LEU A 139 24.10 6.79 -14.53
N PHE A 140 22.89 6.23 -14.66
CA PHE A 140 22.64 4.97 -15.35
C PHE A 140 22.38 5.20 -16.85
N LEU A 141 21.68 6.28 -17.21
CA LEU A 141 21.46 6.69 -18.60
C LEU A 141 22.77 7.04 -19.32
N ASN A 142 23.70 7.70 -18.64
CA ASN A 142 25.03 8.03 -19.18
C ASN A 142 26.06 6.88 -19.07
N LYS A 143 25.65 5.72 -18.52
CA LYS A 143 26.46 4.51 -18.30
C LYS A 143 27.65 4.66 -17.34
N GLN A 144 27.63 5.63 -16.43
CA GLN A 144 28.57 5.67 -15.29
C GLN A 144 28.30 4.53 -14.30
N TYR A 145 27.03 4.13 -14.15
CA TYR A 145 26.62 2.93 -13.43
C TYR A 145 25.76 2.02 -14.30
N THR A 146 25.71 0.73 -13.94
CA THR A 146 24.95 -0.33 -14.61
C THR A 146 24.27 -1.23 -13.58
N LEU A 147 23.19 -1.90 -13.98
CA LEU A 147 22.50 -2.89 -13.14
C LEU A 147 23.16 -4.27 -13.37
N ASN A 148 23.62 -4.90 -12.29
CA ASN A 148 24.38 -6.15 -12.34
C ASN A 148 23.52 -7.37 -12.71
N VAL A 149 22.22 -7.30 -12.43
CA VAL A 149 21.22 -8.34 -12.72
C VAL A 149 19.99 -7.70 -13.38
N PRO A 150 19.17 -8.44 -14.14
CA PRO A 150 17.97 -7.90 -14.75
C PRO A 150 16.95 -7.43 -13.69
N VAL A 151 16.50 -6.19 -13.83
CA VAL A 151 15.53 -5.53 -12.94
C VAL A 151 14.21 -5.32 -13.69
N TYR A 152 13.16 -5.93 -13.16
CA TYR A 152 11.80 -5.87 -13.66
C TYR A 152 10.99 -4.93 -12.77
N THR A 153 10.49 -3.81 -13.30
CA THR A 153 9.85 -2.79 -12.46
C THR A 153 8.58 -2.20 -13.07
N VAL A 154 7.60 -1.95 -12.20
CA VAL A 154 6.52 -0.97 -12.43
C VAL A 154 6.98 0.41 -11.90
N TRP A 155 6.19 1.46 -12.10
CA TRP A 155 6.36 2.76 -11.44
C TRP A 155 5.47 2.91 -10.21
N GLY A 156 5.81 3.83 -9.33
CA GLY A 156 5.08 4.16 -8.11
C GLY A 156 4.26 5.43 -8.18
N ALA A 157 3.94 5.98 -7.02
CA ALA A 157 3.09 7.14 -6.88
C ALA A 157 3.83 8.47 -7.12
N CYS A 158 5.12 8.54 -6.80
CA CYS A 158 5.92 9.76 -6.87
C CYS A 158 7.06 9.62 -7.88
N GLU A 159 6.74 9.73 -9.17
CA GLU A 159 7.68 9.58 -10.30
C GLU A 159 7.31 10.52 -11.47
N ASP A 160 8.18 10.68 -12.47
CA ASP A 160 7.93 11.57 -13.61
C ASP A 160 7.49 10.80 -14.86
N VAL A 161 6.22 11.00 -15.25
CA VAL A 161 5.61 10.37 -16.42
C VAL A 161 6.42 10.60 -17.70
N GLN A 162 7.07 11.75 -17.87
CA GLN A 162 7.84 12.04 -19.09
C GLN A 162 9.13 11.22 -19.17
N VAL A 163 9.68 10.78 -18.04
CA VAL A 163 10.86 9.90 -18.00
C VAL A 163 10.45 8.47 -18.34
N LEU A 164 9.29 8.02 -17.87
CA LEU A 164 8.75 6.70 -18.21
C LEU A 164 8.34 6.59 -19.68
N GLU A 165 7.69 7.61 -20.25
CA GLU A 165 7.33 7.64 -21.67
C GLU A 165 8.56 7.50 -22.58
N LYS A 166 9.70 8.09 -22.19
CA LYS A 166 10.99 7.92 -22.89
C LYS A 166 11.57 6.51 -22.75
N LEU A 167 11.44 5.88 -21.58
CA LEU A 167 11.88 4.50 -21.37
C LEU A 167 11.00 3.51 -22.16
N ARG A 168 9.69 3.76 -22.24
CA ARG A 168 8.71 3.00 -23.03
C ARG A 168 8.90 3.17 -24.54
N SER A 169 9.22 4.38 -25.01
CA SER A 169 9.51 4.64 -26.42
C SER A 169 10.89 4.15 -26.87
N GLY A 170 11.80 3.88 -25.93
CA GLY A 170 13.20 3.55 -26.20
C GLY A 170 14.11 4.76 -26.45
N GLU A 171 13.61 6.00 -26.30
CA GLU A 171 14.45 7.21 -26.25
C GLU A 171 15.47 7.12 -25.10
N TYR A 172 15.03 6.60 -23.94
CA TYR A 172 15.88 6.25 -22.82
C TYR A 172 16.07 4.74 -22.76
N LYS A 173 17.31 4.32 -22.48
CA LYS A 173 17.67 2.91 -22.30
C LYS A 173 18.71 2.77 -21.20
N ILE A 174 18.44 1.86 -20.27
CA ILE A 174 19.38 1.40 -19.25
C ILE A 174 19.54 -0.11 -19.46
N ASP A 175 20.78 -0.58 -19.55
CA ASP A 175 21.05 -2.00 -19.72
C ASP A 175 20.61 -2.77 -18.47
N ASN A 176 20.03 -3.97 -18.65
CA ASN A 176 19.35 -4.77 -17.61
C ASN A 176 18.09 -4.15 -16.96
N LEU A 177 17.62 -2.97 -17.37
CA LEU A 177 16.33 -2.44 -16.91
C LEU A 177 15.17 -2.88 -17.82
N HIS A 178 14.11 -3.40 -17.21
CA HIS A 178 12.91 -3.86 -17.90
C HIS A 178 11.65 -3.27 -17.23
N ILE A 179 11.03 -2.31 -17.90
CA ILE A 179 9.69 -1.87 -17.51
C ILE A 179 8.69 -3.00 -17.76
N ILE A 180 7.77 -3.17 -16.81
CA ILE A 180 6.56 -3.98 -16.93
C ILE A 180 5.39 -3.01 -16.72
N ASP A 181 4.48 -2.99 -17.67
CA ASP A 181 3.31 -2.10 -17.72
C ASP A 181 2.07 -2.88 -18.18
N GLU A 182 0.96 -2.17 -18.38
CA GLU A 182 -0.30 -2.75 -18.87
C GLU A 182 -0.19 -3.48 -20.23
N ALA A 183 0.72 -3.06 -21.10
CA ALA A 183 0.92 -3.61 -22.45
C ALA A 183 1.99 -4.73 -22.48
N HIS A 184 2.99 -4.65 -21.59
CA HIS A 184 4.24 -5.41 -21.64
C HIS A 184 4.42 -6.35 -20.45
N SER A 185 3.84 -7.56 -20.54
CA SER A 185 4.19 -8.66 -19.63
C SER A 185 5.61 -9.19 -19.87
N ARG A 186 6.21 -9.85 -18.87
CA ARG A 186 7.51 -10.56 -18.99
C ARG A 186 7.40 -12.01 -18.51
N LEU A 187 8.32 -12.87 -18.94
CA LEU A 187 8.35 -14.29 -18.56
C LEU A 187 9.73 -14.70 -18.05
N LEU A 188 9.82 -15.17 -16.81
CA LEU A 188 11.02 -15.77 -16.23
C LEU A 188 10.86 -17.28 -16.15
N ASP A 189 11.57 -18.02 -16.99
CA ASP A 189 11.60 -19.48 -17.02
C ASP A 189 12.82 -19.95 -16.21
N VAL A 190 12.61 -20.21 -14.91
CA VAL A 190 13.67 -20.28 -13.89
C VAL A 190 13.35 -21.35 -12.84
N GLY A 191 14.34 -22.13 -12.37
CA GLY A 191 14.14 -23.10 -11.28
C GLY A 191 13.07 -24.18 -11.52
N GLY A 192 12.66 -24.40 -12.78
CA GLY A 192 11.58 -25.33 -13.14
C GLY A 192 10.16 -24.74 -13.07
N VAL A 193 10.00 -23.43 -12.89
CA VAL A 193 8.72 -22.71 -13.03
C VAL A 193 8.83 -21.59 -14.06
N LYS A 194 7.70 -21.26 -14.69
CA LYS A 194 7.56 -20.10 -15.56
C LYS A 194 6.81 -18.99 -14.82
N LEU A 195 7.47 -17.91 -14.44
CA LEU A 195 6.84 -16.75 -13.79
C LEU A 195 6.42 -15.71 -14.83
N ARG A 196 5.11 -15.59 -15.06
CA ARG A 196 4.49 -14.54 -15.87
C ARG A 196 4.29 -13.29 -15.02
N LEU A 197 5.03 -12.24 -15.32
CA LEU A 197 4.94 -10.95 -14.63
C LEU A 197 3.95 -10.03 -15.36
N LEU A 198 2.95 -9.54 -14.62
CA LEU A 198 1.88 -8.64 -15.09
C LEU A 198 1.97 -7.34 -14.28
N GLY A 199 2.18 -6.19 -14.92
CA GLY A 199 2.52 -4.94 -14.24
C GLY A 199 1.39 -3.92 -14.22
N LEU A 200 1.21 -3.23 -13.08
CA LEU A 200 0.37 -2.04 -12.99
C LEU A 200 0.96 -1.02 -11.99
N GLY A 201 1.59 0.02 -12.52
CA GLY A 201 2.17 1.08 -11.70
C GLY A 201 1.20 2.20 -11.32
N GLY A 202 1.70 3.12 -10.49
CA GLY A 202 0.97 4.30 -10.04
C GLY A 202 0.16 4.09 -8.76
N ALA A 203 -0.30 5.20 -8.18
CA ALA A 203 -1.33 5.18 -7.14
C ALA A 203 -2.73 4.93 -7.72
N VAL A 204 -3.57 4.17 -7.01
CA VAL A 204 -5.00 4.10 -7.31
C VAL A 204 -5.69 5.27 -6.62
N VAL A 205 -6.26 6.19 -7.41
CA VAL A 205 -6.94 7.39 -6.92
C VAL A 205 -8.30 7.50 -7.62
N MET A 206 -9.39 7.21 -6.90
CA MET A 206 -10.72 6.99 -7.49
C MET A 206 -11.18 8.13 -8.43
N HIS A 207 -10.92 9.39 -8.06
CA HIS A 207 -11.32 10.56 -8.86
C HIS A 207 -10.37 10.88 -10.03
N LYS A 208 -9.24 10.18 -10.16
CA LYS A 208 -8.29 10.30 -11.29
C LYS A 208 -8.31 9.10 -12.24
N LEU A 209 -9.16 8.10 -11.96
CA LEU A 209 -9.28 6.87 -12.74
C LEU A 209 -9.60 7.09 -14.24
N PHE A 210 -10.08 8.28 -14.60
CA PHE A 210 -10.49 8.68 -15.95
C PHE A 210 -9.66 9.86 -16.51
N ASP A 211 -8.57 10.24 -15.83
CA ASP A 211 -7.70 11.35 -16.19
C ASP A 211 -6.29 10.83 -16.53
N ASN A 212 -5.75 11.14 -17.71
CA ASN A 212 -4.37 10.76 -18.08
C ASN A 212 -3.33 11.82 -17.66
N GLY A 213 -3.75 13.03 -17.26
CA GLY A 213 -2.88 14.13 -16.88
C GLY A 213 -1.99 14.63 -18.01
N GLU A 214 -0.68 14.57 -17.79
CA GLU A 214 0.39 14.89 -18.75
C GLU A 214 0.88 13.65 -19.55
N GLY A 215 0.32 12.47 -19.28
CA GLY A 215 0.60 11.24 -20.01
C GLY A 215 0.25 11.36 -21.50
N ARG A 216 1.06 10.76 -22.38
CA ARG A 216 0.86 10.81 -23.84
C ARG A 216 0.27 9.51 -24.38
N THR A 217 0.56 8.39 -23.72
CA THR A 217 0.06 7.06 -24.07
C THR A 217 -0.98 6.61 -23.05
N THR A 218 -0.90 5.38 -22.56
CA THR A 218 -1.82 4.82 -21.56
C THR A 218 -1.35 5.05 -20.12
N ILE A 219 -0.07 5.37 -19.90
CA ILE A 219 0.48 5.71 -18.58
C ILE A 219 0.05 7.12 -18.15
N ALA A 220 -0.62 7.21 -17.01
CA ALA A 220 -1.08 8.50 -16.46
C ALA A 220 -0.15 9.07 -15.38
N GLY A 221 -0.05 10.39 -15.38
CA GLY A 221 0.73 11.13 -14.40
C GLY A 221 0.88 12.61 -14.74
N GLY A 222 1.44 13.38 -13.83
CA GLY A 222 1.70 14.81 -14.01
C GLY A 222 2.32 15.42 -12.76
N GLN A 223 3.11 16.47 -12.93
CA GLN A 223 3.75 17.21 -11.83
C GLN A 223 4.54 16.33 -10.83
N GLY A 224 5.15 15.24 -11.31
CA GLY A 224 5.90 14.26 -10.51
C GLY A 224 5.04 13.29 -9.68
N THR A 225 3.73 13.23 -9.93
CA THR A 225 2.80 12.23 -9.38
C THR A 225 2.31 11.31 -10.50
N MET A 226 2.17 10.02 -10.23
CA MET A 226 1.66 9.04 -11.21
C MET A 226 0.55 8.20 -10.60
N TRP A 227 -0.44 7.85 -11.42
CA TRP A 227 -1.63 7.12 -10.99
C TRP A 227 -2.10 6.15 -12.06
N THR A 228 -2.96 5.23 -11.66
CA THR A 228 -3.55 4.22 -12.54
C THR A 228 -4.88 4.71 -13.11
N THR A 229 -5.18 4.41 -14.38
CA THR A 229 -6.49 4.69 -15.01
C THR A 229 -7.25 3.41 -15.41
N LEU A 230 -8.53 3.52 -15.73
CA LEU A 230 -9.30 2.39 -16.26
C LEU A 230 -8.73 1.84 -17.55
N LEU A 231 -8.25 2.69 -18.45
CA LEU A 231 -7.69 2.23 -19.72
C LEU A 231 -6.49 1.31 -19.50
N GLN A 232 -5.65 1.61 -18.50
CA GLN A 232 -4.56 0.72 -18.09
C GLN A 232 -5.05 -0.59 -17.47
N MET A 233 -6.11 -0.55 -16.64
CA MET A 233 -6.70 -1.78 -16.11
C MET A 233 -7.28 -2.66 -17.22
N GLY A 234 -7.94 -2.06 -18.21
CA GLY A 234 -8.46 -2.73 -19.40
C GLY A 234 -7.37 -3.32 -20.28
N GLU A 235 -6.30 -2.55 -20.54
CA GLU A 235 -5.15 -2.99 -21.35
C GLU A 235 -4.40 -4.14 -20.66
N LEU A 236 -4.24 -4.08 -19.34
CA LEU A 236 -3.67 -5.16 -18.56
C LEU A 236 -4.53 -6.43 -18.60
N VAL A 237 -5.86 -6.31 -18.57
CA VAL A 237 -6.77 -7.46 -18.75
C VAL A 237 -6.65 -8.04 -20.16
N ASP A 238 -6.54 -7.22 -21.21
CA ASP A 238 -6.36 -7.71 -22.58
C ASP A 238 -5.02 -8.43 -22.75
N THR A 239 -3.92 -7.80 -22.31
CA THR A 239 -2.58 -8.40 -22.26
C THR A 239 -2.62 -9.71 -21.47
N ALA A 240 -3.26 -9.74 -20.31
CA ALA A 240 -3.37 -10.92 -19.46
C ALA A 240 -4.15 -12.08 -20.09
N ASN A 241 -5.16 -11.80 -20.91
CA ASN A 241 -5.88 -12.82 -21.67
C ASN A 241 -5.04 -13.32 -22.86
N ARG A 242 -4.41 -12.40 -23.60
CA ARG A 242 -3.56 -12.70 -24.77
C ARG A 242 -2.35 -13.58 -24.43
N VAL A 243 -1.76 -13.42 -23.24
CA VAL A 243 -0.57 -14.18 -22.80
C VAL A 243 -0.90 -15.35 -21.86
N TYR A 244 -2.16 -15.79 -21.76
CA TYR A 244 -2.55 -16.85 -20.85
C TYR A 244 -2.04 -18.25 -21.28
N ASP A 245 -1.08 -18.78 -20.53
CA ASP A 245 -0.67 -20.19 -20.55
C ASP A 245 -0.95 -20.78 -19.15
N PRO A 246 -1.79 -21.82 -19.01
CA PRO A 246 -2.12 -22.43 -17.70
C PRO A 246 -0.95 -23.21 -17.08
N THR A 247 0.20 -23.33 -17.77
CA THR A 247 1.46 -23.86 -17.20
C THR A 247 2.37 -22.77 -16.62
N GLU A 248 1.98 -21.49 -16.73
CA GLU A 248 2.70 -20.36 -16.15
C GLU A 248 2.11 -19.96 -14.79
N THR A 249 2.96 -19.67 -13.82
CA THR A 249 2.60 -19.03 -12.56
C THR A 249 2.48 -17.53 -12.77
N ARG A 250 1.31 -16.96 -12.51
CA ARG A 250 0.98 -15.56 -12.82
C ARG A 250 1.17 -14.67 -11.60
N ILE A 251 2.14 -13.76 -11.67
CA ILE A 251 2.44 -12.78 -10.62
C ILE A 251 1.89 -11.42 -11.03
N PHE A 252 0.98 -10.88 -10.21
CA PHE A 252 0.54 -9.49 -10.35
C PHE A 252 1.48 -8.56 -9.57
N VAL A 253 2.26 -7.77 -10.29
CA VAL A 253 3.21 -6.80 -9.74
C VAL A 253 2.56 -5.43 -9.83
N THR A 254 2.33 -4.77 -8.70
CA THR A 254 1.67 -3.45 -8.68
C THR A 254 2.19 -2.57 -7.56
N HIS A 255 2.14 -1.24 -7.71
CA HIS A 255 2.57 -0.35 -6.63
C HIS A 255 1.55 -0.29 -5.50
N ALA A 256 0.31 0.10 -5.80
CA ALA A 256 -0.76 0.13 -4.81
C ALA A 256 -1.18 -1.29 -4.39
N SER A 257 -1.45 -1.51 -3.10
CA SER A 257 -1.67 -2.85 -2.57
C SER A 257 -3.13 -3.33 -2.68
N PRO A 258 -3.39 -4.56 -3.21
CA PRO A 258 -4.70 -5.22 -3.14
C PRO A 258 -5.25 -5.42 -1.71
N ALA A 259 -4.41 -5.27 -0.67
CA ALA A 259 -4.84 -5.28 0.72
C ALA A 259 -5.83 -4.14 1.04
N ARG A 260 -5.60 -2.98 0.42
CA ARG A 260 -6.36 -1.74 0.63
C ARG A 260 -7.38 -1.54 -0.49
N GLU A 261 -6.95 -1.72 -1.73
CA GLU A 261 -7.76 -1.41 -2.91
C GLU A 261 -8.62 -2.61 -3.34
N GLY A 262 -9.93 -2.54 -3.07
CA GLY A 262 -10.88 -3.58 -3.49
C GLY A 262 -10.92 -3.78 -5.00
N LEU A 263 -10.72 -2.71 -5.78
CA LEU A 263 -10.61 -2.76 -7.24
C LEU A 263 -9.38 -3.57 -7.70
N LEU A 264 -8.21 -3.38 -7.07
CA LEU A 264 -7.01 -4.19 -7.39
C LEU A 264 -7.13 -5.63 -6.91
N ASN A 265 -7.89 -5.87 -5.85
CA ASN A 265 -8.22 -7.22 -5.38
C ASN A 265 -9.04 -7.97 -6.45
N GLN A 266 -10.11 -7.35 -6.96
CA GLN A 266 -10.91 -7.91 -8.06
C GLN A 266 -10.10 -8.05 -9.37
N LEU A 267 -9.22 -7.08 -9.66
CA LEU A 267 -8.33 -7.16 -10.81
C LEU A 267 -7.39 -8.37 -10.68
N SER A 268 -6.79 -8.62 -9.52
CA SER A 268 -5.91 -9.79 -9.28
C SER A 268 -6.62 -11.10 -9.64
N VAL A 269 -7.89 -11.24 -9.26
CA VAL A 269 -8.75 -12.38 -9.61
C VAL A 269 -9.05 -12.43 -11.11
N THR A 270 -9.35 -11.29 -11.72
CA THR A 270 -9.64 -11.17 -13.16
C THR A 270 -8.43 -11.52 -14.03
N LEU A 271 -7.23 -11.16 -13.59
CA LEU A 271 -5.95 -11.50 -14.23
C LEU A 271 -5.55 -12.97 -14.04
N LYS A 272 -6.31 -13.75 -13.24
CA LYS A 272 -5.99 -15.11 -12.80
C LYS A 272 -4.59 -15.19 -12.15
N ALA A 273 -4.27 -14.21 -11.29
CA ALA A 273 -3.00 -14.21 -10.56
C ALA A 273 -2.97 -15.35 -9.52
N ASP A 274 -1.81 -15.99 -9.38
CA ASP A 274 -1.55 -16.98 -8.33
C ASP A 274 -1.13 -16.28 -7.03
N PHE A 275 -0.30 -15.24 -7.15
CA PHE A 275 0.00 -14.30 -6.05
C PHE A 275 0.26 -12.88 -6.56
N SER A 276 0.09 -11.89 -5.69
CA SER A 276 0.48 -10.50 -5.95
C SER A 276 1.74 -10.11 -5.18
N ILE A 277 2.50 -9.15 -5.72
CA ILE A 277 3.59 -8.47 -5.02
C ILE A 277 3.35 -6.96 -5.16
N SER A 278 3.29 -6.26 -4.03
CA SER A 278 2.98 -4.83 -3.99
C SER A 278 3.79 -4.03 -2.97
N ALA A 279 3.88 -2.71 -3.14
CA ALA A 279 4.55 -1.85 -2.18
C ALA A 279 3.70 -1.69 -0.90
N GLY A 280 4.36 -1.70 0.26
CA GLY A 280 3.76 -1.32 1.53
C GLY A 280 4.14 0.11 1.89
N LEU A 281 3.18 1.04 1.89
CA LEU A 281 3.41 2.48 2.17
C LEU A 281 4.22 2.70 3.47
N HIS A 282 5.53 2.94 3.31
CA HIS A 282 6.53 3.06 4.38
C HIS A 282 6.56 1.87 5.36
N PHE A 283 6.28 0.66 4.88
CA PHE A 283 6.33 -0.55 5.70
C PHE A 283 7.77 -0.88 6.10
N ARG A 284 7.99 -1.08 7.41
CA ARG A 284 9.30 -1.54 7.95
C ARG A 284 9.45 -3.06 7.95
N TYR A 285 8.34 -3.77 7.80
CA TYR A 285 8.26 -5.22 7.69
C TYR A 285 7.34 -5.52 6.52
N GLY A 286 7.75 -6.44 5.65
CA GLY A 286 6.83 -7.00 4.68
C GLY A 286 5.75 -7.83 5.35
N SER A 287 4.68 -8.12 4.63
CA SER A 287 3.60 -9.01 5.06
C SER A 287 3.21 -9.96 3.95
N SER A 288 3.09 -11.24 4.27
CA SER A 288 2.46 -12.25 3.41
C SER A 288 1.11 -12.60 4.00
N TYR A 289 0.04 -12.51 3.20
CA TYR A 289 -1.32 -12.80 3.65
C TYR A 289 -2.22 -13.27 2.51
N ASN A 290 -3.31 -13.97 2.86
CA ASN A 290 -4.48 -14.14 2.00
C ASN A 290 -5.71 -13.51 2.70
N GLU A 291 -6.79 -13.25 1.98
CA GLU A 291 -7.96 -12.56 2.57
C GLU A 291 -8.63 -13.39 3.68
N PHE A 292 -8.58 -14.73 3.62
CA PHE A 292 -9.02 -15.64 4.70
C PHE A 292 -8.26 -15.45 6.02
N SER A 293 -6.96 -15.15 5.98
CA SER A 293 -6.13 -14.97 7.18
C SER A 293 -6.34 -13.61 7.88
N VAL A 294 -6.89 -12.60 7.19
CA VAL A 294 -7.00 -11.23 7.70
C VAL A 294 -8.45 -10.73 7.85
N ASN A 295 -9.42 -11.36 7.21
CA ASN A 295 -10.85 -11.05 7.37
C ASN A 295 -11.54 -12.10 8.25
N PRO A 296 -12.50 -11.72 9.10
CA PRO A 296 -13.20 -12.67 9.98
C PRO A 296 -14.13 -13.65 9.23
N THR A 297 -14.66 -13.27 8.07
CA THR A 297 -15.59 -14.09 7.26
C THR A 297 -15.48 -13.76 5.77
N LEU A 298 -16.01 -14.66 4.92
CA LEU A 298 -16.14 -14.42 3.47
C LEU A 298 -17.05 -13.22 3.17
N ASP A 299 -18.14 -13.05 3.93
CA ASP A 299 -19.05 -11.90 3.73
C ASP A 299 -18.39 -10.56 4.11
N HIS A 300 -17.43 -10.55 5.04
CA HIS A 300 -16.61 -9.35 5.31
C HIS A 300 -15.73 -8.98 4.10
N TYR A 301 -15.10 -9.99 3.47
CA TYR A 301 -14.34 -9.79 2.24
C TYR A 301 -15.23 -9.30 1.08
N ARG A 302 -16.40 -9.91 0.88
CA ARG A 302 -17.40 -9.43 -0.09
C ARG A 302 -17.88 -8.01 0.21
N GLY A 303 -18.05 -7.66 1.49
CA GLY A 303 -18.39 -6.31 1.92
C GLY A 303 -17.32 -5.26 1.55
N LYS A 304 -16.03 -5.61 1.68
CA LYS A 304 -14.90 -4.78 1.21
C LYS A 304 -14.95 -4.55 -0.30
N LEU A 305 -15.22 -5.60 -1.09
CA LEU A 305 -15.39 -5.47 -2.55
C LEU A 305 -16.63 -4.64 -2.91
N ALA A 306 -17.77 -4.89 -2.27
CA ALA A 306 -19.02 -4.15 -2.51
C ALA A 306 -18.88 -2.65 -2.20
N ALA A 307 -18.21 -2.28 -1.11
CA ALA A 307 -17.92 -0.88 -0.81
C ALA A 307 -17.06 -0.22 -1.90
N SER A 308 -16.03 -0.94 -2.39
CA SER A 308 -15.19 -0.46 -3.51
C SER A 308 -15.97 -0.33 -4.82
N LYS A 309 -16.96 -1.20 -5.07
CA LYS A 309 -17.88 -1.12 -6.22
C LYS A 309 -18.78 0.12 -6.13
N THR A 310 -19.33 0.41 -4.96
CA THR A 310 -20.14 1.62 -4.73
C THR A 310 -19.31 2.88 -4.97
N SER A 311 -18.12 2.99 -4.35
CA SER A 311 -17.27 4.18 -4.53
C SER A 311 -16.75 4.37 -5.96
N PHE A 312 -16.63 3.29 -6.74
CA PHE A 312 -16.39 3.38 -8.17
C PHE A 312 -17.61 3.95 -8.90
N ASN A 313 -18.80 3.38 -8.67
CA ASN A 313 -20.03 3.79 -9.36
C ASN A 313 -20.38 5.26 -9.08
N ASP A 314 -20.20 5.73 -7.84
CA ASP A 314 -20.43 7.14 -7.46
C ASP A 314 -19.61 8.11 -8.34
N VAL A 315 -18.37 7.74 -8.70
CA VAL A 315 -17.53 8.54 -9.61
C VAL A 315 -17.92 8.29 -11.07
N TRP A 316 -18.13 7.02 -11.47
CA TRP A 316 -18.48 6.67 -12.85
C TRP A 316 -19.76 7.34 -13.31
N ASP A 317 -20.84 7.27 -12.53
CA ASP A 317 -22.12 7.91 -12.85
C ASP A 317 -22.02 9.44 -12.96
N THR A 318 -20.99 10.05 -12.35
CA THR A 318 -20.69 11.49 -12.47
C THR A 318 -19.96 11.84 -13.77
N VAL A 319 -19.05 10.98 -14.25
CA VAL A 319 -18.16 11.28 -15.41
C VAL A 319 -18.54 10.55 -16.70
N LYS A 320 -19.42 9.55 -16.64
CA LYS A 320 -19.77 8.67 -17.77
C LYS A 320 -20.14 9.42 -19.04
N SER A 321 -20.96 10.47 -18.92
CA SER A 321 -21.41 11.29 -20.06
C SER A 321 -20.31 12.12 -20.73
N GLU A 322 -19.16 12.29 -20.08
CA GLU A 322 -17.97 12.93 -20.64
C GLU A 322 -17.00 11.87 -21.19
N VAL A 323 -16.83 10.75 -20.47
CA VAL A 323 -15.88 9.68 -20.83
C VAL A 323 -16.34 8.86 -22.04
N GLU A 324 -17.61 8.44 -22.12
CA GLU A 324 -18.10 7.61 -23.24
C GLU A 324 -17.93 8.30 -24.60
N PRO A 325 -18.27 9.60 -24.77
CA PRO A 325 -17.95 10.35 -25.99
C PRO A 325 -16.45 10.55 -26.20
N ALA A 326 -15.67 10.80 -25.14
CA ALA A 326 -14.23 11.05 -25.27
C ALA A 326 -13.44 9.87 -25.83
N VAL A 327 -13.90 8.63 -25.59
CA VAL A 327 -13.31 7.41 -26.19
C VAL A 327 -14.00 6.97 -27.49
N SER A 328 -15.05 7.65 -27.95
CA SER A 328 -15.93 7.15 -29.02
C SER A 328 -15.26 7.00 -30.38
N ASP A 329 -14.27 7.85 -30.66
CA ASP A 329 -13.48 7.81 -31.89
C ASP A 329 -12.40 6.70 -31.88
N SER A 330 -12.27 5.93 -30.80
CA SER A 330 -11.29 4.84 -30.67
C SER A 330 -11.94 3.55 -30.18
N GLU A 331 -12.27 2.65 -31.12
CA GLU A 331 -12.77 1.30 -30.83
C GLU A 331 -11.85 0.54 -29.85
N ALA A 332 -10.54 0.75 -29.95
CA ALA A 332 -9.58 0.22 -28.99
C ALA A 332 -9.84 0.73 -27.57
N GLN A 333 -9.96 2.05 -27.36
CA GLN A 333 -10.23 2.60 -26.03
C GLN A 333 -11.62 2.23 -25.51
N GLN A 334 -12.64 2.14 -26.36
CA GLN A 334 -13.95 1.61 -25.99
C GLN A 334 -13.85 0.17 -25.47
N ARG A 335 -13.11 -0.70 -26.18
CA ARG A 335 -12.86 -2.09 -25.76
C ARG A 335 -12.12 -2.17 -24.44
N LEU A 336 -11.08 -1.33 -24.23
CA LEU A 336 -10.35 -1.27 -22.96
C LEU A 336 -11.24 -0.78 -21.81
N LEU A 337 -12.05 0.26 -22.04
CA LEU A 337 -13.01 0.77 -21.07
C LEU A 337 -14.04 -0.32 -20.68
N GLN A 338 -14.58 -1.06 -21.65
CA GLN A 338 -15.50 -2.16 -21.37
C GLN A 338 -14.82 -3.28 -20.55
N LEU A 339 -13.59 -3.68 -20.90
CA LEU A 339 -12.83 -4.67 -20.12
C LEU A 339 -12.60 -4.21 -18.67
N ALA A 340 -12.40 -2.91 -18.45
CA ALA A 340 -12.24 -2.35 -17.11
C ALA A 340 -13.58 -2.29 -16.34
N LEU A 341 -14.68 -1.89 -16.99
CA LEU A 341 -16.02 -1.91 -16.40
C LEU A 341 -16.48 -3.33 -16.04
N ASP A 342 -16.10 -4.33 -16.83
CA ASP A 342 -16.36 -5.75 -16.56
C ASP A 342 -15.70 -6.25 -15.26
N ILE A 343 -14.57 -5.66 -14.83
CA ILE A 343 -13.95 -5.96 -13.52
C ILE A 343 -14.93 -5.56 -12.42
N VAL A 344 -15.43 -4.32 -12.47
CA VAL A 344 -16.35 -3.75 -11.48
C VAL A 344 -17.70 -4.47 -11.51
N GLY A 345 -18.20 -4.80 -12.71
CA GLY A 345 -19.44 -5.55 -12.89
C GLY A 345 -19.44 -6.87 -12.12
N LYS A 346 -18.31 -7.59 -12.12
CA LYS A 346 -18.10 -8.88 -11.44
C LYS A 346 -17.97 -8.78 -9.91
N MET A 347 -17.70 -7.60 -9.35
CA MET A 347 -17.63 -7.42 -7.90
C MET A 347 -19.01 -7.67 -7.26
N PRO A 348 -19.09 -8.24 -6.04
CA PRO A 348 -20.36 -8.37 -5.32
C PRO A 348 -20.98 -6.99 -5.05
N THR A 349 -22.31 -6.91 -5.10
CA THR A 349 -23.06 -5.66 -4.81
C THR A 349 -23.47 -5.56 -3.33
N VAL A 350 -23.49 -6.68 -2.60
CA VAL A 350 -23.81 -6.76 -1.17
C VAL A 350 -22.86 -7.71 -0.45
N ALA A 351 -22.62 -7.47 0.85
CA ALA A 351 -21.75 -8.31 1.67
C ALA A 351 -22.30 -9.74 1.84
N ASN A 352 -23.60 -9.88 2.07
CA ASN A 352 -24.25 -11.18 2.33
C ASN A 352 -24.48 -11.92 1.00
N GLY A 353 -23.46 -12.68 0.58
CA GLY A 353 -23.49 -13.47 -0.66
C GLY A 353 -24.16 -14.84 -0.54
N GLY A 354 -24.77 -15.16 0.61
CA GLY A 354 -25.42 -16.45 0.85
C GLY A 354 -26.60 -16.32 1.82
N ASN A 355 -27.66 -17.10 1.56
CA ASN A 355 -28.77 -17.25 2.48
C ASN A 355 -28.26 -18.01 3.72
N PRO A 356 -28.44 -17.52 4.97
CA PRO A 356 -27.90 -18.18 6.18
C PRO A 356 -28.43 -19.61 6.43
N PHE A 357 -29.41 -20.06 5.64
CA PHE A 357 -29.97 -21.42 5.65
C PHE A 357 -29.56 -22.27 4.43
N GLY A 358 -28.48 -21.92 3.71
CA GLY A 358 -27.89 -22.79 2.68
C GLY A 358 -28.64 -22.86 1.35
N GLY A 359 -29.38 -21.81 1.00
CA GLY A 359 -29.95 -21.65 -0.35
C GLY A 359 -28.89 -21.19 -1.37
N PRO A 360 -29.01 -21.55 -2.66
CA PRO A 360 -28.04 -21.17 -3.69
C PRO A 360 -27.95 -19.64 -3.84
N ALA A 361 -26.72 -19.13 -3.94
CA ALA A 361 -26.46 -17.71 -4.14
C ALA A 361 -27.00 -17.23 -5.50
N PRO A 362 -27.61 -16.03 -5.58
CA PRO A 362 -28.07 -15.47 -6.84
C PRO A 362 -26.88 -14.91 -7.64
N GLY A 363 -26.21 -15.77 -8.42
CA GLY A 363 -25.15 -15.39 -9.36
C GLY A 363 -24.34 -16.60 -9.86
N PRO A 364 -24.14 -16.79 -11.18
CA PRO A 364 -23.41 -17.94 -11.70
C PRO A 364 -21.89 -17.78 -11.48
N GLN A 365 -21.24 -18.81 -10.94
CA GLN A 365 -19.79 -18.98 -10.75
C GLN A 365 -19.05 -17.95 -9.88
N SER A 366 -19.44 -16.68 -9.84
CA SER A 366 -18.75 -15.61 -9.08
C SER A 366 -18.57 -15.95 -7.61
N GLY A 367 -19.61 -16.47 -6.95
CA GLY A 367 -19.52 -16.85 -5.53
C GLY A 367 -18.48 -17.93 -5.21
N VAL A 368 -18.15 -18.81 -6.17
CA VAL A 368 -17.11 -19.85 -6.04
C VAL A 368 -15.72 -19.26 -6.33
N ILE A 369 -15.63 -18.34 -7.29
CA ILE A 369 -14.39 -17.62 -7.61
C ILE A 369 -13.99 -16.73 -6.42
N ASP A 370 -14.93 -16.00 -5.82
CA ASP A 370 -14.73 -15.24 -4.58
C ASP A 370 -14.18 -16.13 -3.46
N GLU A 371 -14.74 -17.32 -3.26
CA GLU A 371 -14.35 -18.24 -2.20
C GLU A 371 -12.95 -18.84 -2.44
N SER A 372 -12.61 -19.14 -3.70
CA SER A 372 -11.25 -19.54 -4.08
C SER A 372 -10.25 -18.41 -3.84
N ALA A 373 -10.54 -17.21 -4.35
CA ALA A 373 -9.68 -16.05 -4.16
C ALA A 373 -9.48 -15.76 -2.67
N PHE A 374 -10.56 -15.76 -1.88
CA PHE A 374 -10.54 -15.56 -0.44
C PHE A 374 -9.54 -16.48 0.28
N LYS A 375 -9.49 -17.77 -0.09
CA LYS A 375 -8.63 -18.78 0.54
C LYS A 375 -7.24 -18.91 -0.08
N ASN A 376 -7.11 -18.72 -1.39
CA ASN A 376 -5.94 -19.13 -2.17
C ASN A 376 -5.14 -17.94 -2.74
N MET A 377 -5.73 -16.74 -2.87
CA MET A 377 -5.05 -15.55 -3.38
C MET A 377 -4.05 -15.02 -2.35
N TRP A 378 -2.77 -15.40 -2.50
CA TRP A 378 -1.69 -14.87 -1.67
C TRP A 378 -1.22 -13.50 -2.16
N ASN A 379 -0.86 -12.63 -1.23
CA ASN A 379 -0.43 -11.27 -1.48
C ASN A 379 0.80 -10.98 -0.63
N PHE A 380 1.83 -10.42 -1.24
CA PHE A 380 3.05 -9.98 -0.58
C PHE A 380 3.11 -8.45 -0.64
N ASN A 381 3.00 -7.79 0.50
CA ASN A 381 3.34 -6.38 0.62
C ASN A 381 4.80 -6.29 1.05
N LEU A 382 5.60 -5.57 0.28
CA LEU A 382 7.02 -5.38 0.54
C LEU A 382 7.25 -4.27 1.56
N ALA A 383 8.38 -4.35 2.25
CA ALA A 383 8.93 -3.23 2.98
C ALA A 383 9.61 -2.24 2.01
N ASP A 384 9.77 -0.99 2.44
CA ASP A 384 10.67 -0.04 1.78
C ASP A 384 12.11 -0.61 1.81
N ALA A 385 12.83 -0.53 0.69
CA ALA A 385 14.11 -1.20 0.47
C ALA A 385 15.20 -0.80 1.49
N ALA A 386 15.09 0.35 2.14
CA ALA A 386 15.99 0.74 3.22
C ALA A 386 15.81 -0.11 4.50
N TYR A 387 14.65 -0.75 4.67
CA TYR A 387 14.31 -1.55 5.84
C TYR A 387 14.21 -3.05 5.58
N GLY A 388 13.97 -3.52 4.35
CA GLY A 388 13.81 -4.95 4.12
C GLY A 388 13.59 -5.38 2.67
N TRP A 389 13.46 -6.69 2.49
CA TRP A 389 13.18 -7.33 1.20
C TRP A 389 12.44 -8.66 1.36
N LEU A 390 11.95 -9.17 0.24
CA LEU A 390 11.52 -10.55 0.05
C LEU A 390 12.41 -11.20 -1.00
N VAL A 391 12.76 -12.48 -0.84
CA VAL A 391 13.37 -13.30 -1.89
C VAL A 391 12.42 -14.45 -2.21
N LEU A 392 12.13 -14.65 -3.49
CA LEU A 392 11.55 -15.89 -3.99
C LEU A 392 12.72 -16.84 -4.28
N ASP A 393 12.80 -17.94 -3.53
CA ASP A 393 13.82 -18.97 -3.66
C ASP A 393 13.25 -20.11 -4.50
N ILE A 394 13.67 -20.19 -5.76
CA ILE A 394 13.00 -20.99 -6.78
C ILE A 394 13.87 -22.19 -7.13
N ASP A 395 13.41 -23.38 -6.78
CA ASP A 395 14.14 -24.62 -7.03
C ASP A 395 13.18 -25.81 -7.25
N ASN A 396 13.55 -26.71 -8.16
CA ASN A 396 12.84 -27.96 -8.46
C ASN A 396 11.31 -27.80 -8.62
N GLY A 397 10.86 -26.75 -9.33
CA GLY A 397 9.44 -26.48 -9.57
C GLY A 397 8.68 -25.88 -8.38
N ARG A 398 9.38 -25.40 -7.34
CA ARG A 398 8.79 -24.80 -6.13
C ARG A 398 9.26 -23.37 -5.94
N ILE A 399 8.40 -22.56 -5.32
CA ILE A 399 8.69 -21.18 -4.92
C ILE A 399 8.68 -21.14 -3.39
N GLY A 400 9.87 -21.08 -2.77
CA GLY A 400 10.05 -20.73 -1.36
C GLY A 400 10.09 -19.21 -1.17
N THR A 401 9.90 -18.74 0.06
CA THR A 401 10.01 -17.32 0.40
C THR A 401 10.91 -17.08 1.61
N GLU A 402 11.81 -16.12 1.48
CA GLU A 402 12.68 -15.63 2.56
C GLU A 402 12.45 -14.13 2.72
N MET A 403 12.04 -13.67 3.91
CA MET A 403 11.75 -12.25 4.16
C MET A 403 12.69 -11.69 5.22
N ARG A 404 13.29 -10.52 4.94
CA ARG A 404 14.21 -9.82 5.84
C ARG A 404 13.66 -8.44 6.16
N ALA A 405 13.77 -8.04 7.42
CA ALA A 405 13.48 -6.69 7.90
C ALA A 405 14.54 -6.25 8.92
N GLN A 406 14.85 -4.96 8.98
CA GLN A 406 15.84 -4.37 9.89
C GLN A 406 15.44 -4.53 11.37
N GLY A 407 14.14 -4.62 11.64
CA GLY A 407 13.61 -4.75 12.99
C GLY A 407 13.21 -3.42 13.64
N PHE A 408 12.80 -3.48 14.91
CA PHE A 408 12.58 -2.30 15.76
C PHE A 408 13.75 -2.10 16.72
N ASN A 409 14.26 -0.86 16.82
CA ASN A 409 15.28 -0.52 17.80
C ASN A 409 14.64 -0.19 19.17
N PHE A 410 14.81 -1.10 20.14
CA PHE A 410 14.33 -0.93 21.52
C PHE A 410 15.40 -0.42 22.52
N ALA A 411 16.63 -0.16 22.07
CA ALA A 411 17.75 0.22 22.96
C ALA A 411 17.48 1.49 23.79
N HIS A 412 16.66 2.41 23.27
CA HIS A 412 16.18 3.62 23.95
C HIS A 412 15.47 3.35 25.29
N ARG A 413 15.00 2.12 25.55
CA ARG A 413 14.38 1.73 26.83
C ARG A 413 15.39 1.38 27.91
N GLY A 414 16.63 1.05 27.54
CA GLY A 414 17.71 0.71 28.48
C GLY A 414 18.39 1.94 29.08
N THR A 415 18.39 3.06 28.36
CA THR A 415 18.86 4.36 28.86
C THR A 415 17.82 4.98 29.78
N LYS A 416 18.04 4.91 31.10
CA LYS A 416 17.38 5.83 32.04
C LYS A 416 17.66 7.26 31.57
N PRO A 417 16.65 8.16 31.53
CA PRO A 417 16.92 9.57 31.26
C PRO A 417 17.80 10.11 32.37
N VAL A 418 19.07 10.36 32.06
CA VAL A 418 19.91 11.19 32.92
C VAL A 418 19.29 12.58 32.84
N THR A 419 18.67 13.01 33.93
CA THR A 419 18.24 14.40 34.11
C THR A 419 19.48 15.29 34.02
N GLN A 420 19.73 15.85 32.84
CA GLN A 420 20.61 17.02 32.72
C GLN A 420 19.93 18.17 33.46
N ALA A 421 20.29 18.31 34.74
CA ALA A 421 20.01 19.52 35.47
C ALA A 421 20.70 20.68 34.74
N GLN A 422 19.93 21.74 34.46
CA GLN A 422 20.51 23.00 33.99
C GLN A 422 21.35 23.62 35.12
N GLY A 423 22.64 23.32 35.12
CA GLY A 423 23.68 24.12 35.77
C GLY A 423 24.48 24.82 34.68
N GLY A 424 24.20 26.09 34.44
CA GLY A 424 24.86 26.82 33.37
C GLY A 424 26.30 27.20 33.73
N GLN A 425 27.25 26.94 32.81
CA GLN A 425 28.47 27.72 32.67
C GLN A 425 29.02 27.59 31.24
N ALA A 426 29.69 28.63 30.77
CA ALA A 426 30.02 28.81 29.36
C ALA A 426 31.11 27.84 28.86
N ALA A 427 31.00 27.41 27.62
CA ALA A 427 32.07 26.69 26.93
C ALA A 427 33.18 27.67 26.50
N ALA A 428 34.34 27.56 27.15
CA ALA A 428 35.62 28.10 26.68
C ALA A 428 36.51 26.94 26.20
N PRO A 429 37.48 27.17 25.29
CA PRO A 429 38.06 26.11 24.46
C PRO A 429 39.02 25.18 25.22
N ALA A 430 39.18 23.97 24.69
CA ALA A 430 40.02 22.92 25.25
C ALA A 430 41.53 23.30 25.27
N PRO A 431 42.26 23.03 26.36
CA PRO A 431 43.71 23.21 26.41
C PRO A 431 44.43 22.05 25.72
N ALA A 432 45.39 22.36 24.86
CA ALA A 432 46.37 21.40 24.38
C ALA A 432 47.38 21.04 25.50
N THR A 433 47.71 19.77 25.65
CA THR A 433 48.80 19.32 26.53
C THR A 433 50.12 19.31 25.77
N ALA A 434 51.04 20.17 26.19
CA ALA A 434 52.39 20.27 25.64
C ALA A 434 53.45 19.78 26.65
N THR A 435 54.56 19.29 26.11
CA THR A 435 55.77 18.84 26.79
C THR A 435 56.65 19.99 27.29
N ALA A 436 57.58 19.72 28.21
CA ALA A 436 58.70 20.58 28.61
C ALA A 436 59.84 19.71 29.22
N PRO A 437 61.10 20.20 29.39
CA PRO A 437 61.63 21.54 29.13
C PRO A 437 62.89 21.58 28.21
N VAL A 438 63.65 22.69 28.25
CA VAL A 438 64.46 23.27 27.15
C VAL A 438 65.98 23.29 27.40
N ALA A 439 66.79 23.24 26.32
CA ALA A 439 68.10 23.89 26.19
C ALA A 439 68.31 24.41 24.74
N ALA A 440 69.11 25.46 24.51
CA ALA A 440 69.20 26.25 23.25
C ALA A 440 70.65 26.29 22.67
N PRO A 441 71.06 27.11 21.66
CA PRO A 441 70.35 27.87 20.59
C PRO A 441 70.93 27.73 19.13
N SER A 442 70.18 28.20 18.10
CA SER A 442 70.50 28.87 16.79
C SER A 442 71.87 28.79 16.05
N PRO A 443 72.00 29.20 14.75
CA PRO A 443 71.06 29.24 13.57
C PRO A 443 71.71 28.81 12.20
N ALA A 444 70.93 28.73 11.08
CA ALA A 444 71.20 29.34 9.73
C ALA A 444 70.54 28.68 8.49
N ALA A 445 70.18 29.53 7.50
CA ALA A 445 70.14 29.35 6.02
C ALA A 445 69.12 28.43 5.26
N GLN A 446 68.10 29.10 4.70
CA GLN A 446 67.49 29.02 3.34
C GLN A 446 68.33 28.49 2.12
N PRO A 447 67.78 28.28 0.88
CA PRO A 447 66.63 27.46 0.46
C PRO A 447 66.74 26.79 -0.97
N SER A 448 65.67 26.11 -1.46
CA SER A 448 65.29 25.92 -2.91
C SER A 448 66.08 24.90 -3.81
N PRO A 449 65.67 24.61 -5.08
CA PRO A 449 64.41 23.95 -5.52
C PRO A 449 64.55 22.94 -6.72
N ALA A 450 63.40 22.47 -7.29
CA ALA A 450 63.21 21.93 -8.68
C ALA A 450 63.82 20.53 -9.02
N GLN A 451 63.44 19.74 -10.06
CA GLN A 451 62.36 19.67 -11.10
C GLN A 451 62.33 18.19 -11.62
N ALA A 452 61.20 17.47 -11.78
CA ALA A 452 60.28 17.37 -12.93
C ALA A 452 60.67 16.46 -14.16
N ARG A 453 59.84 15.42 -14.42
CA ARG A 453 59.51 14.73 -15.73
C ARG A 453 60.52 13.72 -16.36
N PRO A 454 60.15 12.90 -17.39
CA PRO A 454 59.00 11.95 -17.47
C PRO A 454 59.30 10.63 -18.29
N SER A 455 58.23 9.88 -18.66
CA SER A 455 58.06 8.98 -19.85
C SER A 455 58.15 7.43 -19.70
N ALA A 456 57.49 6.74 -20.65
CA ALA A 456 57.19 5.27 -20.77
C ALA A 456 57.29 4.87 -22.28
N PRO A 457 56.78 3.74 -22.85
CA PRO A 457 56.20 2.48 -22.32
C PRO A 457 56.86 1.17 -22.91
N PRO A 458 56.20 0.19 -23.60
CA PRO A 458 55.91 -1.15 -23.06
C PRO A 458 56.36 -2.39 -23.89
N SER A 459 56.21 -3.62 -23.36
CA SER A 459 56.01 -4.88 -24.16
C SER A 459 55.65 -6.12 -23.30
N ALA A 460 55.06 -7.14 -23.94
CA ALA A 460 54.63 -8.48 -23.45
C ALA A 460 54.90 -9.53 -24.58
N PRO A 461 54.58 -10.86 -24.55
CA PRO A 461 53.69 -11.63 -23.63
C PRO A 461 54.05 -13.12 -23.30
N GLN A 462 53.13 -13.83 -22.61
CA GLN A 462 52.91 -15.32 -22.54
C GLN A 462 53.92 -16.21 -21.73
N ALA A 463 53.54 -17.34 -21.06
CA ALA A 463 52.27 -18.08 -20.88
C ALA A 463 52.27 -19.09 -19.68
N ARG A 464 51.07 -19.49 -19.18
CA ARG A 464 50.67 -20.73 -18.40
C ARG A 464 51.45 -21.06 -17.09
N SER A 465 50.88 -21.46 -15.93
CA SER A 465 49.82 -22.47 -15.64
C SER A 465 49.18 -22.25 -14.24
N ALA A 466 48.17 -23.03 -13.86
CA ALA A 466 47.40 -22.90 -12.60
C ALA A 466 47.97 -23.67 -11.38
N ALA A 467 47.66 -23.22 -10.15
CA ALA A 467 47.32 -24.04 -8.96
C ALA A 467 47.02 -23.21 -7.69
N THR A 468 46.30 -23.80 -6.73
CA THR A 468 45.88 -23.27 -5.42
C THR A 468 46.96 -23.32 -4.33
N PRO A 469 46.91 -22.47 -3.29
CA PRO A 469 47.70 -22.64 -2.06
C PRO A 469 46.91 -23.36 -0.93
N PRO A 470 47.51 -24.33 -0.21
CA PRO A 470 46.91 -25.00 0.95
C PRO A 470 47.43 -24.50 2.32
N VAL A 471 46.80 -25.01 3.38
CA VAL A 471 47.02 -24.71 4.81
C VAL A 471 48.31 -25.35 5.36
N PRO A 472 49.04 -24.70 6.29
CA PRO A 472 50.09 -25.35 7.09
C PRO A 472 49.54 -26.02 8.37
N GLN A 473 49.88 -27.29 8.57
CA GLN A 473 49.73 -28.07 9.81
C GLN A 473 51.12 -28.56 10.23
N GLN A 474 51.42 -28.62 11.53
CA GLN A 474 52.41 -29.53 12.15
C GLN A 474 52.31 -29.42 13.70
N GLN A 475 52.55 -30.44 14.55
CA GLN A 475 52.44 -31.91 14.43
C GLN A 475 52.68 -32.59 15.81
N GLN A 476 52.29 -33.87 15.92
CA GLN A 476 52.76 -34.95 16.84
C GLN A 476 52.01 -35.22 18.17
N ASN A 477 51.97 -36.46 18.71
CA ASN A 477 51.87 -37.82 18.13
C ASN A 477 51.53 -38.88 19.24
N ILE A 478 51.04 -40.08 18.85
CA ILE A 478 51.01 -41.37 19.60
C ILE A 478 49.91 -41.60 20.70
N LYS A 479 49.53 -42.89 20.85
CA LYS A 479 48.42 -43.57 21.60
C LYS A 479 49.06 -44.71 22.48
N PRO A 480 48.36 -45.70 23.09
CA PRO A 480 47.04 -45.79 23.76
C PRO A 480 47.03 -46.52 25.16
N THR A 481 46.07 -46.26 26.06
CA THR A 481 45.40 -47.29 26.94
C THR A 481 44.17 -46.75 27.72
N GLN A 482 43.28 -47.65 28.17
CA GLN A 482 42.02 -47.47 28.97
C GLN A 482 42.28 -47.55 30.52
N PRO A 483 41.31 -47.50 31.51
CA PRO A 483 39.83 -47.70 31.46
C PRO A 483 38.87 -46.89 32.43
N ALA A 484 37.54 -47.18 32.31
CA ALA A 484 36.42 -47.14 33.32
C ALA A 484 35.94 -45.79 33.96
N ARG A 485 34.67 -45.32 33.80
CA ARG A 485 33.30 -45.71 34.31
C ARG A 485 32.96 -45.16 35.72
N THR A 486 31.73 -44.73 36.08
CA THR A 486 30.32 -44.97 35.59
C THR A 486 29.68 -43.71 34.93
N GLY A 487 28.35 -43.51 34.66
CA GLY A 487 27.12 -44.35 34.62
C GLY A 487 26.10 -44.17 35.78
N PRO A 488 24.75 -44.34 35.61
CA PRO A 488 23.95 -44.50 34.37
C PRO A 488 22.55 -43.77 34.28
N SER A 489 21.93 -43.79 33.09
CA SER A 489 20.47 -43.58 32.85
C SER A 489 19.87 -44.81 32.13
N PRO A 490 18.57 -45.12 32.27
CA PRO A 490 17.94 -46.32 31.66
C PRO A 490 17.39 -46.09 30.25
N ALA A 491 17.28 -47.17 29.46
CA ALA A 491 16.70 -47.20 28.12
C ALA A 491 15.82 -48.46 27.91
N ALA A 492 15.01 -48.44 26.85
CA ALA A 492 13.96 -49.43 26.55
C ALA A 492 14.46 -50.76 25.94
N ALA A 493 13.57 -51.76 25.88
CA ALA A 493 13.78 -53.06 25.25
C ALA A 493 12.57 -53.53 24.40
N THR A 494 12.83 -54.45 23.46
CA THR A 494 11.89 -55.05 22.48
C THR A 494 12.15 -56.59 22.43
N PRO A 495 11.55 -57.39 21.52
CA PRO A 495 10.11 -57.68 21.31
C PRO A 495 9.80 -59.21 21.33
N LYS A 496 8.51 -59.61 21.38
CA LYS A 496 8.02 -60.93 20.91
C LYS A 496 6.57 -60.88 20.38
N GLU A 497 6.32 -61.61 19.30
CA GLU A 497 5.02 -61.95 18.67
C GLU A 497 4.67 -63.44 18.94
N PRO A 498 3.55 -64.03 18.44
CA PRO A 498 2.30 -63.47 17.89
C PRO A 498 1.02 -64.05 18.57
N ILE A 499 -0.19 -63.64 18.13
CA ILE A 499 -1.39 -64.48 17.80
C ILE A 499 -2.66 -63.59 17.57
N LYS A 500 -3.51 -64.02 16.63
CA LYS A 500 -4.87 -63.53 16.24
C LYS A 500 -5.80 -64.77 16.26
N PRO A 501 -7.16 -64.73 16.11
CA PRO A 501 -8.10 -63.60 15.99
C PRO A 501 -9.42 -63.75 16.81
N ALA A 502 -10.36 -62.79 16.71
CA ALA A 502 -11.77 -62.98 16.31
C ALA A 502 -12.75 -61.88 16.81
N THR A 503 -13.72 -61.55 15.97
CA THR A 503 -14.92 -60.70 16.20
C THR A 503 -16.04 -61.51 16.91
N PRO A 504 -17.11 -60.92 17.50
CA PRO A 504 -18.25 -60.43 16.68
C PRO A 504 -19.07 -59.22 17.21
N GLN A 505 -19.84 -58.63 16.30
CA GLN A 505 -21.03 -57.79 16.52
C GLN A 505 -22.28 -58.71 16.43
N PRO A 506 -23.45 -58.45 17.06
CA PRO A 506 -24.46 -57.61 16.39
C PRO A 506 -25.53 -56.85 17.25
N SER A 507 -26.04 -55.76 16.66
CA SER A 507 -27.45 -55.30 16.55
C SER A 507 -28.45 -55.07 17.72
N GLY A 508 -29.06 -53.87 17.70
CA GLY A 508 -30.49 -53.56 17.97
C GLY A 508 -30.96 -53.51 19.44
N SER A 509 -32.01 -52.78 19.85
CA SER A 509 -32.88 -51.73 19.32
C SER A 509 -34.08 -51.60 20.30
N ASN A 510 -34.65 -50.39 20.47
CA ASN A 510 -35.88 -50.05 21.21
C ASN A 510 -35.82 -49.98 22.77
N GLY A 511 -36.41 -48.90 23.32
CA GLY A 511 -36.90 -48.81 24.71
C GLY A 511 -38.39 -49.21 24.79
N PRO A 512 -39.22 -48.72 25.74
CA PRO A 512 -39.00 -47.65 26.74
C PRO A 512 -39.48 -48.00 28.19
N ALA A 513 -39.47 -47.01 29.11
CA ALA A 513 -40.49 -46.72 30.16
C ALA A 513 -39.99 -46.37 31.59
N ASN A 514 -40.32 -45.13 32.00
CA ASN A 514 -40.64 -44.58 33.34
C ASN A 514 -40.56 -45.44 34.64
N ALA A 515 -39.97 -44.90 35.72
CA ALA A 515 -40.68 -44.22 36.85
C ALA A 515 -39.96 -44.29 38.23
N ALA A 516 -40.10 -43.21 39.03
CA ALA A 516 -40.05 -43.09 40.51
C ALA A 516 -38.79 -43.57 41.31
N ALA A 517 -38.03 -42.67 41.96
CA ALA A 517 -38.11 -42.28 43.41
C ALA A 517 -37.20 -43.17 44.31
N GLU A 518 -36.61 -42.77 45.45
CA GLU A 518 -36.70 -41.56 46.31
C GLU A 518 -35.41 -41.36 47.16
N LYS A 519 -35.15 -40.12 47.63
CA LYS A 519 -34.40 -39.68 48.85
C LYS A 519 -32.90 -40.05 49.16
N ALA A 520 -32.12 -38.96 49.31
CA ALA A 520 -31.38 -38.53 50.53
C ALA A 520 -29.87 -38.86 50.79
N ILE A 521 -29.01 -37.87 50.46
CA ILE A 521 -27.84 -37.24 51.19
C ILE A 521 -26.93 -38.02 52.19
N PRO A 522 -25.66 -37.58 52.47
CA PRO A 522 -24.85 -36.49 51.85
C PRO A 522 -23.36 -36.83 51.55
N SER A 523 -22.62 -35.84 51.02
CA SER A 523 -21.19 -35.51 51.26
C SER A 523 -20.22 -35.52 50.04
N GLU A 524 -19.76 -34.31 49.71
CA GLU A 524 -18.39 -33.92 49.31
C GLU A 524 -17.81 -34.10 47.87
N VAL A 525 -17.03 -33.05 47.52
CA VAL A 525 -16.02 -32.86 46.45
C VAL A 525 -16.44 -32.61 44.98
N LYS A 526 -16.04 -31.44 44.47
CA LYS A 526 -16.06 -30.91 43.08
C LYS A 526 -14.89 -31.51 42.25
N PRO A 527 -14.96 -31.63 40.90
CA PRO A 527 -15.22 -30.49 40.00
C PRO A 527 -16.07 -30.76 38.75
N ASN A 528 -16.70 -29.70 38.22
CA ASN A 528 -17.50 -29.74 37.00
C ASN A 528 -16.89 -28.88 35.87
N GLY A 529 -17.08 -29.32 34.63
CA GLY A 529 -16.79 -28.56 33.42
C GLY A 529 -18.02 -27.83 32.85
N THR A 530 -17.75 -26.74 32.15
CA THR A 530 -18.48 -26.19 30.97
C THR A 530 -20.02 -26.30 30.84
N ALA A 531 -20.63 -25.10 30.77
CA ALA A 531 -21.70 -24.68 29.83
C ALA A 531 -23.20 -24.70 30.23
N ALA A 532 -23.74 -23.47 30.42
CA ALA A 532 -25.04 -22.93 29.94
C ALA A 532 -26.40 -23.52 30.46
N PRO A 533 -27.54 -22.78 30.35
CA PRO A 533 -27.78 -21.32 30.27
C PRO A 533 -28.93 -20.82 31.23
N GLU A 534 -29.40 -19.58 30.98
CA GLU A 534 -30.73 -19.00 31.29
C GLU A 534 -30.93 -18.06 32.50
N LYS A 535 -32.01 -17.26 32.40
CA LYS A 535 -32.30 -15.99 33.12
C LYS A 535 -33.22 -16.21 34.33
N THR A 536 -33.07 -15.42 35.41
CA THR A 536 -33.99 -14.29 35.77
C THR A 536 -33.71 -13.68 37.16
N ALA A 537 -34.09 -12.40 37.30
CA ALA A 537 -34.45 -11.66 38.52
C ALA A 537 -33.42 -11.38 39.66
N SER A 538 -33.16 -10.09 39.87
CA SER A 538 -32.64 -9.41 41.08
C SER A 538 -33.71 -9.36 42.22
N PRO A 539 -33.51 -8.76 43.43
CA PRO A 539 -32.39 -7.92 43.91
C PRO A 539 -31.87 -8.06 45.37
N ALA A 540 -30.64 -7.54 45.61
CA ALA A 540 -30.11 -6.75 46.76
C ALA A 540 -30.52 -7.03 48.25
N PRO A 541 -29.59 -6.93 49.24
CA PRO A 541 -29.10 -5.60 49.70
C PRO A 541 -27.64 -5.44 50.23
N ARG A 542 -27.03 -4.30 49.86
CA ARG A 542 -26.12 -3.36 50.59
C ARG A 542 -24.95 -3.85 51.51
N GLU A 543 -23.72 -3.59 51.05
CA GLU A 543 -22.70 -2.60 51.54
C GLU A 543 -22.29 -2.49 53.04
N PRO A 544 -21.05 -2.02 53.41
CA PRO A 544 -20.32 -0.90 52.76
C PRO A 544 -18.76 -0.86 52.73
N ARG A 545 -18.26 0.14 51.94
CA ARG A 545 -16.99 0.93 52.02
C ARG A 545 -15.91 0.82 50.91
N GLU A 546 -16.03 1.77 49.97
CA GLU A 546 -15.01 2.67 49.37
C GLU A 546 -13.74 2.16 48.65
N PRO A 547 -13.57 2.64 47.41
CA PRO A 547 -12.29 3.24 47.00
C PRO A 547 -12.43 4.63 46.33
N ARG A 548 -11.29 5.33 46.30
CA ARG A 548 -11.08 6.75 45.93
C ARG A 548 -11.57 7.18 44.53
N GLU A 549 -11.83 8.48 44.44
CA GLU A 549 -12.45 9.24 43.34
C GLU A 549 -11.77 9.10 41.97
N GLN A 550 -12.60 8.99 40.92
CA GLN A 550 -12.23 9.30 39.53
C GLN A 550 -12.95 10.60 39.13
N PRO A 551 -12.34 11.49 38.32
CA PRO A 551 -13.00 12.72 37.90
C PRO A 551 -14.19 12.41 36.98
N GLU A 552 -15.39 12.82 37.40
CA GLU A 552 -16.63 12.60 36.67
C GLU A 552 -16.59 13.22 35.26
N ARG A 553 -17.01 12.45 34.25
CA ARG A 553 -17.33 13.00 32.93
C ARG A 553 -18.65 13.77 33.06
N LYS A 554 -18.58 15.10 33.08
CA LYS A 554 -19.79 15.95 33.09
C LYS A 554 -20.67 15.63 31.88
N ASP A 555 -21.89 15.17 32.16
CA ASP A 555 -22.93 14.97 31.15
C ASP A 555 -23.31 16.31 30.49
N SER A 556 -23.38 16.31 29.15
CA SER A 556 -23.71 17.53 28.41
C SER A 556 -25.21 17.86 28.52
N LYS A 557 -25.48 19.13 28.78
CA LYS A 557 -26.82 19.73 28.82
C LYS A 557 -27.07 20.73 27.69
N ALA A 558 -26.31 20.64 26.58
CA ALA A 558 -26.36 21.65 25.52
C ALA A 558 -26.46 21.07 24.09
N LEU A 559 -27.07 21.84 23.20
CA LEU A 559 -27.16 21.57 21.77
C LEU A 559 -26.26 22.50 20.97
N PHE A 560 -25.52 21.92 20.03
CA PHE A 560 -24.69 22.58 19.04
C PHE A 560 -25.50 22.82 17.76
N ILE A 561 -25.60 24.08 17.34
CA ILE A 561 -26.42 24.55 16.22
C ILE A 561 -25.51 25.24 15.21
N GLN A 562 -25.46 24.72 13.98
CA GLN A 562 -24.60 25.21 12.89
C GLN A 562 -25.38 25.50 11.61
N TYR A 563 -24.76 26.29 10.73
CA TYR A 563 -25.33 26.75 9.44
C TYR A 563 -26.62 27.58 9.61
N VAL A 564 -26.60 28.49 10.57
CA VAL A 564 -27.59 29.55 10.81
C VAL A 564 -26.90 30.91 10.90
N LYS A 565 -27.58 31.99 10.54
CA LYS A 565 -27.04 33.34 10.38
C LYS A 565 -26.91 34.07 11.73
N ASP A 566 -27.93 33.93 12.57
CA ASP A 566 -28.11 34.66 13.82
C ASP A 566 -28.74 33.79 14.91
N GLU A 567 -28.92 34.39 16.09
CA GLU A 567 -29.46 33.73 17.28
C GLU A 567 -30.97 33.47 17.17
N GLU A 568 -31.70 34.29 16.41
CA GLU A 568 -33.14 34.14 16.20
C GLU A 568 -33.42 32.92 15.31
N GLU A 569 -32.66 32.74 14.23
CA GLU A 569 -32.69 31.54 13.39
C GLU A 569 -32.26 30.29 14.19
N ALA A 570 -31.22 30.40 15.05
CA ALA A 570 -30.81 29.32 15.93
C ALA A 570 -31.92 28.89 16.91
N LYS A 571 -32.61 29.85 17.53
CA LYS A 571 -33.75 29.60 18.43
C LYS A 571 -34.99 29.12 17.68
N GLY A 572 -35.17 29.55 16.44
CA GLY A 572 -36.26 29.15 15.54
C GLY A 572 -36.26 27.66 15.17
N LEU A 573 -35.11 26.98 15.26
CA LEU A 573 -35.00 25.53 15.03
C LEU A 573 -35.53 24.66 16.18
N LEU A 574 -35.80 25.25 17.35
CA LEU A 574 -36.35 24.56 18.50
C LEU A 574 -37.89 24.64 18.50
N ALA A 575 -38.56 23.61 19.00
CA ALA A 575 -40.01 23.64 19.17
C ALA A 575 -40.41 24.74 20.17
N GLU A 576 -41.59 25.36 19.99
CA GLU A 576 -42.04 26.49 20.80
C GLU A 576 -42.01 26.19 22.31
N GLU A 577 -42.42 24.98 22.68
CA GLU A 577 -42.39 24.47 24.07
C GLU A 577 -40.99 24.27 24.65
N ASP A 578 -39.95 24.18 23.83
CA ASP A 578 -38.57 24.02 24.26
C ASP A 578 -37.77 25.34 24.19
N LYS A 579 -38.22 26.33 23.39
CA LYS A 579 -37.63 27.69 23.37
C LYS A 579 -37.64 28.38 24.74
N ALA A 580 -38.62 28.03 25.59
CA ALA A 580 -38.74 28.51 26.96
C ALA A 580 -37.82 27.78 27.97
N LYS A 581 -37.24 26.63 27.59
CA LYS A 581 -36.36 25.79 28.43
C LYS A 581 -34.87 26.01 28.14
N VAL A 582 -34.55 26.90 27.20
CA VAL A 582 -33.19 27.31 26.89
C VAL A 582 -32.76 28.39 27.88
N GLU A 583 -31.82 28.06 28.77
CA GLU A 583 -31.27 28.99 29.76
C GLU A 583 -30.39 30.07 29.11
N LYS A 584 -29.66 29.70 28.07
CA LYS A 584 -28.71 30.56 27.36
C LYS A 584 -28.48 30.05 25.94
N ILE A 585 -28.39 30.96 24.96
CA ILE A 585 -27.74 30.67 23.68
C ILE A 585 -26.40 31.41 23.64
N GLU A 586 -25.33 30.71 23.29
CA GLU A 586 -23.98 31.26 23.18
C GLU A 586 -23.46 31.14 21.75
N LYS A 587 -23.02 32.26 21.15
CA LYS A 587 -22.37 32.25 19.83
C LYS A 587 -20.87 31.97 19.98
N ILE A 588 -20.44 30.79 19.55
CA ILE A 588 -19.02 30.38 19.57
C ILE A 588 -18.51 30.34 18.12
N LYS A 589 -17.69 31.33 17.75
CA LYS A 589 -17.16 31.52 16.39
C LYS A 589 -18.26 31.61 15.32
N HIS A 590 -18.58 30.50 14.65
CA HIS A 590 -19.51 30.39 13.52
C HIS A 590 -20.72 29.48 13.81
N PHE A 591 -20.90 29.07 15.06
CA PHE A 591 -22.00 28.23 15.51
C PHE A 591 -22.59 28.77 16.82
N PHE A 592 -23.76 28.27 17.18
CA PHE A 592 -24.47 28.60 18.41
C PHE A 592 -24.58 27.37 19.31
N VAL A 593 -24.63 27.60 20.63
CA VAL A 593 -24.80 26.56 21.64
C VAL A 593 -25.99 26.92 22.50
N ALA A 594 -27.06 26.12 22.48
CA ALA A 594 -28.24 26.29 23.33
C ALA A 594 -28.10 25.41 24.58
N HIS A 595 -28.09 26.02 25.76
CA HIS A 595 -27.96 25.37 27.06
C HIS A 595 -29.33 25.13 27.72
N PHE A 596 -29.50 23.99 28.37
CA PHE A 596 -30.73 23.57 29.06
C PHE A 596 -30.42 23.24 30.52
N ALA A 597 -31.41 23.42 31.41
CA ALA A 597 -31.27 23.13 32.84
C ALA A 597 -30.96 21.63 33.10
N THR A 598 -31.56 20.73 32.31
CA THR A 598 -31.35 19.28 32.42
C THR A 598 -30.97 18.60 31.09
N GLN A 599 -30.30 17.46 31.21
CA GLN A 599 -29.98 16.59 30.06
C GLN A 599 -31.24 15.99 29.41
N GLN A 600 -32.32 15.79 30.19
CA GLN A 600 -33.59 15.27 29.69
C GLN A 600 -34.29 16.29 28.79
N GLU A 601 -34.29 17.58 29.16
CA GLU A 601 -34.83 18.66 28.33
C GLU A 601 -34.03 18.83 27.04
N MET A 602 -32.70 18.78 27.12
CA MET A 602 -31.81 18.82 25.95
C MET A 602 -32.11 17.69 24.95
N PHE A 603 -32.24 16.44 25.43
CA PHE A 603 -32.59 15.31 24.57
C PHE A 603 -34.05 15.35 24.08
N GLY A 604 -34.98 15.85 24.89
CA GLY A 604 -36.36 16.10 24.48
C GLY A 604 -36.43 17.09 23.32
N ALA A 605 -35.79 18.25 23.47
CA ALA A 605 -35.67 19.27 22.43
C ALA A 605 -35.03 18.70 21.16
N LEU A 606 -33.89 18.01 21.27
CA LEU A 606 -33.24 17.35 20.13
C LEU A 606 -34.18 16.36 19.43
N ASN A 607 -34.96 15.57 20.19
CA ASN A 607 -35.84 14.56 19.61
C ASN A 607 -37.05 15.12 18.87
N ARG A 608 -37.46 16.36 19.15
CA ARG A 608 -38.52 17.07 18.41
C ARG A 608 -38.03 17.77 17.14
N ILE A 609 -36.73 18.06 17.03
CA ILE A 609 -36.15 18.66 15.81
C ILE A 609 -36.32 17.68 14.63
N PRO A 610 -36.74 18.13 13.43
CA PRO A 610 -36.85 17.27 12.25
C PRO A 610 -35.58 16.45 11.97
N ALA A 611 -35.78 15.19 11.55
CA ALA A 611 -34.67 14.26 11.33
C ALA A 611 -33.68 14.76 10.26
N GLU A 612 -34.15 15.52 9.28
CA GLU A 612 -33.31 16.19 8.28
C GLU A 612 -32.25 17.11 8.91
N ILE A 613 -32.64 17.93 9.89
CA ILE A 613 -31.76 18.91 10.55
C ILE A 613 -30.78 18.19 11.50
N ARG A 614 -31.25 17.16 12.23
CA ARG A 614 -30.40 16.33 13.09
C ARG A 614 -29.32 15.57 12.33
N ASN A 615 -29.71 14.96 11.21
CA ASN A 615 -28.83 14.08 10.43
C ASN A 615 -28.07 14.80 9.31
N ASN A 616 -28.27 16.11 9.15
CA ASN A 616 -27.58 16.89 8.14
C ASN A 616 -26.03 16.84 8.31
N LYS A 617 -25.34 16.69 7.18
CA LYS A 617 -23.88 16.64 7.04
C LYS A 617 -23.32 17.70 6.09
N GLY A 618 -24.16 18.45 5.37
CA GLY A 618 -23.76 19.50 4.43
C GLY A 618 -24.05 20.91 4.96
N PRO A 619 -23.39 21.95 4.41
CA PRO A 619 -23.54 23.34 4.84
C PRO A 619 -24.83 24.02 4.33
N ASP A 620 -25.55 23.39 3.39
CA ASP A 620 -26.65 24.03 2.64
C ASP A 620 -27.99 24.10 3.40
N LYS A 621 -28.06 23.46 4.57
CA LYS A 621 -29.19 23.46 5.51
C LYS A 621 -28.68 23.61 6.95
N PRO A 622 -29.50 24.07 7.91
CA PRO A 622 -29.14 24.06 9.32
C PRO A 622 -28.83 22.64 9.85
N SER A 623 -28.10 22.54 10.96
CA SER A 623 -27.89 21.27 11.66
C SER A 623 -27.80 21.43 13.17
N VAL A 624 -28.45 20.52 13.91
CA VAL A 624 -28.48 20.52 15.39
C VAL A 624 -28.06 19.17 15.96
N LYS A 625 -27.09 19.17 16.88
CA LYS A 625 -26.46 17.96 17.48
C LYS A 625 -26.22 18.19 18.98
N VAL A 626 -25.93 17.14 19.75
CA VAL A 626 -25.51 17.31 21.16
C VAL A 626 -24.15 18.00 21.19
N TYR A 627 -24.04 19.15 21.86
CA TYR A 627 -22.76 19.81 22.10
C TYR A 627 -21.94 18.98 23.10
N ARG A 628 -20.61 18.94 22.94
CA ARG A 628 -19.71 18.36 23.93
C ARG A 628 -18.66 19.42 24.25
N GLU A 629 -18.74 19.96 25.46
CA GLU A 629 -17.79 20.96 25.93
C GLU A 629 -16.39 20.32 26.00
N PRO A 630 -15.35 20.93 25.39
CA PRO A 630 -13.99 20.42 25.50
C PRO A 630 -13.49 20.56 26.93
N THR A 631 -13.36 19.44 27.65
CA THR A 631 -12.86 19.42 29.04
C THR A 631 -11.45 20.01 29.09
N GLY A 632 -11.34 21.23 29.62
CA GLY A 632 -10.14 22.04 29.50
C GLY A 632 -9.03 21.66 30.48
N GLN A 633 -7.91 21.17 29.95
CA GLN A 633 -6.59 21.57 30.46
C GLN A 633 -5.75 22.10 29.30
N ARG A 634 -5.46 23.41 29.32
CA ARG A 634 -4.50 24.05 28.42
C ARG A 634 -3.09 23.83 28.98
N ASN A 635 -2.39 22.80 28.53
CA ASN A 635 -0.94 22.73 28.68
C ASN A 635 -0.26 22.64 27.30
N TYR A 636 0.62 23.59 27.04
CA TYR A 636 1.61 23.50 25.97
C TYR A 636 2.62 22.40 26.33
N GLY A 637 2.85 21.45 25.43
CA GLY A 637 3.89 20.43 25.64
C GLY A 637 3.76 19.25 24.69
N ALA A 638 4.82 18.97 23.93
CA ALA A 638 4.91 17.76 23.12
C ALA A 638 5.40 16.57 23.97
N GLY A 639 4.92 15.35 23.68
CA GLY A 639 5.63 14.14 24.09
C GLY A 639 4.77 12.94 24.50
N THR A 640 5.19 11.77 23.99
CA THR A 640 5.05 10.45 24.62
C THR A 640 3.66 9.80 24.64
N TRP A 641 3.38 9.01 23.60
CA TRP A 641 2.51 7.84 23.73
C TRP A 641 3.25 6.70 24.45
N GLN A 642 2.69 6.25 25.58
CA GLN A 642 3.03 4.97 26.20
C GLN A 642 1.73 4.35 26.70
N GLY A 643 1.43 3.12 26.32
CA GLY A 643 0.15 2.47 26.65
C GLY A 643 0.32 1.06 27.21
N SER A 644 -0.74 0.52 27.80
CA SER A 644 -0.88 -0.94 28.00
C SER A 644 -2.30 -1.38 28.39
N ASN A 645 -2.85 -2.26 27.54
CA ASN A 645 -3.56 -3.53 27.81
C ASN A 645 -4.86 -3.67 28.65
N ARG A 646 -5.78 -4.46 28.03
CA ARG A 646 -6.95 -5.22 28.55
C ARG A 646 -8.11 -4.36 29.10
N GLY A 647 -9.36 -4.44 28.65
CA GLY A 647 -10.04 -5.40 27.75
C GLY A 647 -10.74 -6.51 28.54
N GLY A 648 -12.08 -6.67 28.51
CA GLY A 648 -13.13 -5.86 27.85
C GLY A 648 -14.52 -6.52 27.99
N ALA A 649 -15.58 -5.93 27.43
CA ALA A 649 -16.84 -6.62 27.07
C ALA A 649 -17.80 -5.72 26.25
N GLN A 650 -18.18 -6.19 25.05
CA GLN A 650 -19.44 -5.94 24.31
C GLN A 650 -20.05 -4.52 24.19
N GLY A 651 -20.15 -3.96 22.96
CA GLY A 651 -20.97 -2.76 22.70
C GLY A 651 -20.62 -1.95 21.43
N GLY A 652 -20.99 -2.46 20.26
CA GLY A 652 -20.77 -1.93 18.89
C GLY A 652 -20.41 -0.45 18.65
N TYR A 653 -19.26 -0.24 18.01
CA TYR A 653 -18.92 0.95 17.20
C TYR A 653 -18.25 0.48 15.90
N ARG A 654 -18.82 0.75 14.72
CA ARG A 654 -18.52 1.94 13.89
C ARG A 654 -17.01 2.23 13.77
N SER A 655 -16.41 1.63 12.73
CA SER A 655 -15.08 2.00 12.23
C SER A 655 -15.05 3.49 11.86
N GLY A 656 -14.06 4.20 12.39
CA GLY A 656 -13.79 5.59 12.00
C GLY A 656 -12.88 5.61 10.77
N GLY A 657 -13.30 6.34 9.73
CA GLY A 657 -12.41 6.61 8.60
C GLY A 657 -11.26 7.51 9.02
N ALA A 658 -10.03 7.14 8.66
CA ALA A 658 -8.91 8.06 8.64
C ALA A 658 -9.14 9.05 7.49
N SER A 659 -9.49 10.29 7.83
CA SER A 659 -9.71 11.36 6.86
C SER A 659 -8.41 12.12 6.62
N ASP A 660 -7.69 11.77 5.55
CA ASP A 660 -6.77 12.74 4.95
C ASP A 660 -7.59 13.86 4.30
N SER A 661 -7.15 15.10 4.52
CA SER A 661 -7.96 16.30 4.23
C SER A 661 -7.50 17.00 2.95
N GLU A 662 -8.03 16.55 1.81
CA GLU A 662 -8.01 17.32 0.56
C GLU A 662 -9.37 18.01 0.34
N GLY A 663 -9.46 19.27 0.77
CA GLY A 663 -10.71 20.03 0.71
C GLY A 663 -10.55 21.49 1.14
N GLY A 664 -9.95 22.32 0.28
CA GLY A 664 -9.69 23.74 0.57
C GLY A 664 -9.83 24.62 -0.67
N ARG A 665 -11.06 24.91 -1.10
CA ARG A 665 -11.32 25.85 -2.22
C ARG A 665 -10.83 27.26 -1.87
N GLY A 666 -10.15 27.91 -2.81
CA GLY A 666 -9.61 29.25 -2.64
C GLY A 666 -10.69 30.31 -2.43
N GLY A 667 -10.53 31.12 -1.37
CA GLY A 667 -11.36 32.28 -1.12
C GLY A 667 -11.05 33.43 -2.09
N ARG A 668 -12.02 33.82 -2.93
CA ARG A 668 -11.95 35.07 -3.69
C ARG A 668 -12.07 36.25 -2.74
N GLY A 669 -10.98 37.00 -2.56
CA GLY A 669 -11.02 38.28 -1.85
C GLY A 669 -11.89 39.28 -2.63
N ARG A 670 -12.96 39.78 -2.02
CA ARG A 670 -13.75 40.91 -2.53
C ARG A 670 -13.58 42.08 -1.57
N GLY A 671 -12.79 43.07 -1.98
CA GLY A 671 -12.49 44.26 -1.18
C GLY A 671 -13.71 45.15 -0.96
N GLY A 672 -13.71 45.89 0.15
CA GLY A 672 -14.76 46.84 0.49
C GLY A 672 -14.56 48.24 -0.11
N SER A 673 -15.66 48.79 -0.61
CA SER A 673 -16.07 50.22 -0.64
C SER A 673 -15.02 51.33 -0.54
N TYR A 674 -14.99 52.25 -1.52
CA TYR A 674 -15.06 53.71 -1.27
C TYR A 674 -15.45 54.54 -2.54
N ARG A 675 -16.44 55.42 -2.34
CA ARG A 675 -16.89 56.68 -3.02
C ARG A 675 -16.28 57.19 -4.37
N GLY A 676 -17.13 57.85 -5.17
CA GLY A 676 -16.81 58.90 -6.19
C GLY A 676 -17.04 58.43 -7.64
N SER A 677 -18.08 58.84 -8.38
CA SER A 677 -18.44 60.13 -9.04
C SER A 677 -17.76 60.41 -10.40
N ASP A 678 -18.58 60.95 -11.32
CA ASP A 678 -18.29 61.69 -12.58
C ASP A 678 -17.65 61.03 -13.84
N ARG A 679 -18.50 61.00 -14.89
CA ARG A 679 -18.37 61.65 -16.23
C ARG A 679 -17.06 61.61 -17.06
N GLY A 680 -17.25 61.42 -18.38
CA GLY A 680 -16.31 61.77 -19.48
C GLY A 680 -15.81 60.52 -20.22
N ASP A 681 -16.19 60.19 -21.46
CA ASP A 681 -16.22 60.92 -22.76
C ASP A 681 -14.85 61.01 -23.47
N ARG A 682 -14.89 61.04 -24.82
CA ARG A 682 -13.83 60.80 -25.85
C ARG A 682 -13.70 59.32 -26.27
N GLY A 683 -13.80 58.92 -27.55
CA GLY A 683 -14.07 59.65 -28.80
C GLY A 683 -12.84 59.80 -29.73
N GLY A 684 -12.98 59.41 -31.01
CA GLY A 684 -11.93 59.51 -32.07
C GLY A 684 -11.31 58.13 -32.43
N GLN A 685 -11.59 57.41 -33.52
CA GLN A 685 -11.93 57.66 -34.95
C GLN A 685 -10.71 57.62 -35.91
N ARG A 686 -10.85 56.81 -36.99
CA ARG A 686 -10.02 56.70 -38.23
C ARG A 686 -8.69 55.91 -38.14
N GLY A 687 -8.32 55.06 -39.11
CA GLY A 687 -9.06 54.52 -40.27
C GLY A 687 -8.18 53.85 -41.35
N ARG A 688 -8.81 53.12 -42.29
CA ARG A 688 -8.41 52.71 -43.69
C ARG A 688 -6.98 52.11 -43.92
N GLY A 689 -6.77 51.04 -44.69
CA GLY A 689 -7.67 50.15 -45.45
C GLY A 689 -7.00 49.52 -46.71
N ARG A 690 -7.72 48.63 -47.42
CA ARG A 690 -7.37 47.89 -48.68
C ARG A 690 -6.32 46.77 -48.55
N GLY A 691 -6.43 45.64 -49.27
CA GLY A 691 -7.50 45.17 -50.19
C GLY A 691 -7.06 44.00 -51.10
N ARG A 692 -7.96 43.56 -52.01
CA ARG A 692 -7.87 42.42 -52.97
C ARG A 692 -7.89 41.02 -52.34
N GLY A 693 -8.63 40.03 -52.87
CA GLY A 693 -9.63 40.04 -53.95
C GLY A 693 -10.06 38.60 -54.29
N GLY A 694 -11.36 38.33 -54.45
CA GLY A 694 -11.87 36.98 -54.73
C GLY A 694 -12.27 36.76 -56.20
N PHE A 695 -12.62 35.52 -56.55
CA PHE A 695 -13.34 35.18 -57.79
C PHE A 695 -14.37 34.07 -57.59
N ASN A 696 -15.47 34.16 -58.34
CA ASN A 696 -16.70 33.36 -58.22
C ASN A 696 -16.71 32.10 -59.10
N ARG A 697 -17.41 31.06 -58.63
CA ARG A 697 -18.56 30.33 -59.26
C ARG A 697 -18.65 28.93 -58.61
N GLY A 698 -19.81 28.39 -58.23
CA GLY A 698 -21.20 28.82 -58.40
C GLY A 698 -21.98 27.83 -59.25
N GLY A 699 -23.03 27.20 -58.69
CA GLY A 699 -23.93 26.29 -59.41
C GLY A 699 -24.55 25.21 -58.51
N GLN A 700 -25.84 25.39 -58.17
CA GLN A 700 -26.70 24.34 -57.58
C GLN A 700 -27.22 23.41 -58.69
N GLY A 701 -27.69 22.21 -58.32
CA GLY A 701 -28.46 21.33 -59.20
C GLY A 701 -28.84 20.02 -58.52
N GLU A 702 -30.14 19.79 -58.33
CA GLU A 702 -30.72 18.58 -57.70
C GLU A 702 -30.70 17.37 -58.66
N GLY A 703 -31.01 16.16 -58.16
CA GLY A 703 -31.70 15.18 -59.02
C GLY A 703 -31.50 13.68 -58.78
N ALA A 704 -32.23 13.14 -57.77
CA ALA A 704 -32.86 11.80 -57.78
C ALA A 704 -32.00 10.50 -57.83
N ALA A 705 -32.64 9.42 -57.39
CA ALA A 705 -32.09 8.09 -57.16
C ALA A 705 -32.55 7.05 -58.20
N ALA A 706 -31.82 5.93 -58.30
CA ALA A 706 -32.39 4.60 -58.55
C ALA A 706 -31.39 3.50 -58.12
N SER A 707 -31.89 2.30 -57.87
CA SER A 707 -31.16 1.17 -57.25
C SER A 707 -31.23 -0.13 -58.09
N THR A 708 -30.46 -1.13 -57.65
CA THR A 708 -30.57 -2.59 -57.94
C THR A 708 -30.13 -3.18 -59.30
N GLY A 709 -29.43 -4.33 -59.23
CA GLY A 709 -29.60 -5.44 -60.19
C GLY A 709 -28.34 -6.21 -60.65
N GLY A 710 -28.26 -7.52 -60.35
CA GLY A 710 -27.42 -8.54 -61.04
C GLY A 710 -26.01 -8.76 -60.46
N GLU A 711 -25.70 -9.78 -59.66
CA GLU A 711 -25.74 -11.26 -59.82
C GLU A 711 -24.58 -11.89 -60.61
N SER A 712 -23.66 -12.55 -59.89
CA SER A 712 -23.21 -13.94 -60.09
C SER A 712 -22.42 -14.39 -58.87
#